data_AF-A0A6G0VMC2-F1
#
_entry.id   AF-A0A6G0VMC2-F1
#
_cell.length_a   1.000
_cell.length_b   1.000
_cell.length_c   1.000
_cell.angle_alpha   90.00
_cell.angle_beta   90.00
_cell.angle_gamma   90.00
#
_symmetry.space_group_name_H-M   'P 1'
#
loop_
_entity.id
_entity.type
_entity.pdbx_description
1 polymer ?
#
loop_
_entity_poly.entity_id
_entity_poly.type
_entity_poly.pdbx_seq_one_letter_code
_entity_poly.pdbx_strand_id
1 'polypeptide(L)'
;MNSKVSNELFVHYASLEPCQPSKSQLSGSKFPTKQQGDRLRSFHEKYYFKEISHGNFVKRNWLSYSPSTDCIFCIVCKLFGLPNGKHDQFSKLGTNDWRHISYKIKAHESAPEHLQSEIRRVMFTSQLRVDIQLLSASNSQVAENREIVKIIFEALLYLARQNNAFRGHDEHWSSSNQGNFLELVKLLGKYNPLLSAHLSKIQSVQKNRLTFLSNVSQNNMLSVMSEMVREEILKRVKQAGVFSIIIDTTTDVSNLEQFSLVLRYINEEGETEERLIAMKVAHDSTGLGMFNVFCDICDKYNIDWETKLCAQSYDGAASMQGQYSGVRSYVQEKNPNAIYVWCFAHVLNLVVVDTCDKCSSVRNFFGEVQSLITYMRARKRTATFLEQQTKCYPSERPCRIKNFSTTRWTSHDRALSVISKKYLAFLKTLEELINSTDRETSSTASNLYKIITSFKFILNLFLMENIFSYTTPLSIYLQSSSIDFIQAITMVDVCAKKLSDLRNQQSLNILITKTKSFVNEIGLVECELPNIRSRRRKLLPGEVVSDEIIINPYDQFKIEVYYVVLDQVNTSIISRFEGARGILSNLSLLSFDRLKATGEGTEISDDNFIALKNWIPSLNLDNLKMEYSIFARSFIKLYYGMNLSNIKSNNELIIESENKTNSDSDSSNNLDNEEGIMKKLSATEILKILCSYNLVVAFPNLF
;
A
#
# COMPACT_ATOMS: atom_id res chain seq x y z
N MET A 1 -34.37 -57.10 9.15
CA MET A 1 -34.49 -55.76 9.77
C MET A 1 -35.30 -54.87 8.85
N ASN A 2 -36.23 -54.08 9.38
CA ASN A 2 -36.90 -53.02 8.60
C ASN A 2 -35.91 -51.91 8.23
N SER A 3 -36.23 -51.17 7.17
CA SER A 3 -35.50 -50.01 6.63
C SER A 3 -35.53 -48.76 7.51
N LYS A 4 -35.46 -48.91 8.85
CA LYS A 4 -35.71 -47.85 9.84
C LYS A 4 -34.62 -47.70 10.93
N VAL A 5 -33.38 -48.09 10.64
CA VAL A 5 -32.24 -47.83 11.55
C VAL A 5 -31.38 -46.74 10.92
N SER A 6 -31.15 -45.62 11.61
CA SER A 6 -30.25 -44.57 11.11
C SER A 6 -28.80 -45.07 11.06
N ASN A 7 -27.94 -44.42 10.27
CA ASN A 7 -26.53 -44.79 10.22
C ASN A 7 -25.86 -44.65 11.60
N GLU A 8 -26.25 -43.67 12.41
CA GLU A 8 -25.74 -43.48 13.78
C GLU A 8 -26.16 -44.64 14.69
N LEU A 9 -27.43 -45.03 14.67
CA LEU A 9 -27.93 -46.20 15.42
C LEU A 9 -27.26 -47.49 14.95
N PHE A 10 -27.00 -47.63 13.64
CA PHE A 10 -26.28 -48.78 13.11
C PHE A 10 -24.83 -48.83 13.61
N VAL A 11 -24.11 -47.70 13.59
CA VAL A 11 -22.74 -47.58 14.14
C VAL A 11 -22.74 -47.89 15.63
N HIS A 12 -23.70 -47.36 16.40
CA HIS A 12 -23.85 -47.64 17.83
C HIS A 12 -24.10 -49.13 18.10
N TYR A 13 -25.06 -49.77 17.41
CA TYR A 13 -25.29 -51.20 17.58
C TYR A 13 -24.13 -52.06 17.09
N ALA A 14 -23.35 -51.60 16.11
CA ALA A 14 -22.13 -52.25 15.65
C ALA A 14 -20.96 -52.15 16.64
N SER A 15 -20.96 -51.16 17.55
CA SER A 15 -19.92 -50.99 18.58
C SER A 15 -20.21 -51.75 19.88
N LEU A 16 -21.42 -52.29 20.06
CA LEU A 16 -21.79 -53.06 21.26
C LEU A 16 -21.33 -54.51 21.18
N GLU A 17 -20.87 -55.06 22.31
CA GLU A 17 -20.66 -56.50 22.47
C GLU A 17 -21.97 -57.30 22.38
N PRO A 18 -21.93 -58.59 22.00
CA PRO A 18 -23.10 -59.45 22.06
C PRO A 18 -23.64 -59.57 23.50
N CYS A 19 -24.95 -59.59 23.64
CA CYS A 19 -25.58 -59.78 24.96
C CYS A 19 -25.37 -61.22 25.42
N GLN A 20 -24.43 -61.44 26.33
CA GLN A 20 -24.05 -62.76 26.83
C GLN A 20 -24.13 -62.82 28.37
N PRO A 21 -25.32 -62.68 28.96
CA PRO A 21 -25.45 -62.74 30.41
C PRO A 21 -25.08 -64.12 30.95
N SER A 22 -24.41 -64.13 32.11
CA SER A 22 -24.21 -65.33 32.91
C SER A 22 -25.46 -65.66 33.72
N LYS A 23 -25.52 -66.90 34.24
CA LYS A 23 -26.58 -67.40 35.11
C LYS A 23 -26.81 -66.50 36.34
N SER A 24 -25.76 -65.90 36.90
CA SER A 24 -25.84 -65.01 38.07
C SER A 24 -26.35 -63.61 37.75
N GLN A 25 -26.39 -63.22 36.47
CA GLN A 25 -26.92 -61.93 36.01
C GLN A 25 -28.43 -61.99 35.66
N LEU A 26 -29.08 -63.15 35.84
CA LEU A 26 -30.50 -63.36 35.55
C LEU A 26 -31.35 -63.38 36.82
N SER A 27 -32.62 -62.99 36.69
CA SER A 27 -33.59 -63.05 37.78
C SER A 27 -33.79 -64.48 38.29
N GLY A 28 -33.56 -64.68 39.60
CA GLY A 28 -33.60 -66.00 40.22
C GLY A 28 -32.38 -66.89 39.91
N SER A 29 -31.28 -66.32 39.43
CA SER A 29 -29.99 -66.98 39.18
C SER A 29 -30.10 -68.26 38.32
N LYS A 30 -30.96 -68.24 37.30
CA LYS A 30 -31.20 -69.37 36.38
C LYS A 30 -31.67 -68.90 35.02
N PHE A 31 -31.28 -69.63 33.97
CA PHE A 31 -31.90 -69.49 32.66
C PHE A 31 -33.35 -70.04 32.70
N PRO A 32 -34.31 -69.44 31.98
CA PRO A 32 -35.66 -69.97 31.81
C PRO A 32 -35.65 -71.43 31.33
N THR A 33 -36.56 -72.23 31.87
CA THR A 33 -36.71 -73.65 31.52
C THR A 33 -38.02 -73.88 30.78
N LYS A 34 -37.94 -74.57 29.64
CA LYS A 34 -39.07 -74.90 28.77
C LYS A 34 -39.18 -76.40 28.58
N GLN A 35 -40.39 -76.95 28.64
CA GLN A 35 -40.63 -78.36 28.34
C GLN A 35 -40.41 -78.61 26.84
N GLN A 36 -39.55 -79.57 26.49
CA GLN A 36 -39.22 -79.90 25.10
C GLN A 36 -39.06 -81.40 24.91
N GLY A 37 -40.16 -82.06 24.49
CA GLY A 37 -40.34 -83.49 24.66
C GLY A 37 -40.48 -83.83 26.14
N ASP A 38 -39.88 -84.94 26.57
CA ASP A 38 -40.02 -85.47 27.94
C ASP A 38 -39.06 -84.81 28.96
N ARG A 39 -38.38 -83.71 28.58
CA ARG A 39 -37.41 -83.03 29.45
C ARG A 39 -37.60 -81.52 29.47
N LEU A 40 -37.47 -80.95 30.66
CA LEU A 40 -37.19 -79.52 30.85
C LEU A 40 -35.80 -79.21 30.30
N ARG A 41 -35.69 -78.16 29.48
CA ARG A 41 -34.44 -77.70 28.88
C ARG A 41 -34.32 -76.18 28.97
N SER A 42 -33.09 -75.67 29.01
CA SER A 42 -32.77 -74.25 29.08
C SER A 42 -31.49 -73.94 28.30
N PHE A 43 -31.21 -72.66 28.10
CA PHE A 43 -29.90 -72.20 27.65
C PHE A 43 -28.79 -72.52 28.67
N HIS A 44 -27.55 -72.61 28.20
CA HIS A 44 -26.36 -72.83 29.02
C HIS A 44 -25.15 -72.08 28.45
N GLU A 45 -24.38 -71.40 29.31
CA GLU A 45 -23.27 -70.50 28.94
C GLU A 45 -22.19 -71.14 28.07
N LYS A 46 -21.98 -72.46 28.19
CA LYS A 46 -21.12 -73.24 27.27
C LYS A 46 -21.40 -72.97 25.78
N TYR A 47 -22.62 -72.60 25.41
CA TYR A 47 -22.95 -72.27 24.02
C TYR A 47 -22.32 -70.95 23.54
N TYR A 48 -21.87 -70.06 24.44
CA TYR A 48 -21.02 -68.91 24.08
C TYR A 48 -19.61 -69.32 23.63
N PHE A 49 -19.19 -70.59 23.80
CA PHE A 49 -17.81 -71.03 23.51
C PHE A 49 -17.76 -72.17 22.48
N LYS A 50 -16.86 -72.04 21.51
CA LYS A 50 -16.59 -73.04 20.46
C LYS A 50 -15.23 -73.70 20.74
N GLU A 51 -15.21 -75.01 20.86
CA GLU A 51 -13.95 -75.77 20.83
C GLU A 51 -13.41 -75.81 19.39
N ILE A 52 -12.13 -75.53 19.19
CA ILE A 52 -11.48 -75.48 17.88
C ILE A 52 -10.42 -76.58 17.71
N SER A 53 -9.61 -76.83 18.75
CA SER A 53 -8.55 -77.84 18.74
C SER A 53 -8.33 -78.36 20.17
N HIS A 54 -8.36 -79.69 20.37
CA HIS A 54 -8.09 -80.41 21.63
C HIS A 54 -8.07 -79.55 22.92
N GLY A 55 -9.24 -79.12 23.40
CA GLY A 55 -9.40 -78.35 24.65
C GLY A 55 -9.32 -76.82 24.54
N ASN A 56 -8.95 -76.24 23.39
CA ASN A 56 -8.95 -74.79 23.18
C ASN A 56 -10.34 -74.28 22.80
N PHE A 57 -10.88 -73.37 23.61
CA PHE A 57 -12.18 -72.73 23.43
C PHE A 57 -12.05 -71.25 23.00
N VAL A 58 -12.87 -70.84 22.03
CA VAL A 58 -12.99 -69.45 21.57
C VAL A 58 -14.40 -68.92 21.79
N LYS A 59 -14.52 -67.68 22.27
CA LYS A 59 -15.80 -66.98 22.51
C LYS A 59 -16.49 -66.65 21.18
N ARG A 60 -17.78 -66.99 21.08
CA ARG A 60 -18.65 -66.69 19.93
C ARG A 60 -19.11 -65.24 20.01
N ASN A 61 -18.35 -64.31 19.44
CA ASN A 61 -18.70 -62.89 19.47
C ASN A 61 -19.94 -62.52 18.64
N TRP A 62 -20.53 -63.49 17.92
CA TRP A 62 -21.75 -63.31 17.15
C TRP A 62 -23.05 -63.67 17.88
N LEU A 63 -22.97 -64.50 18.92
CA LEU A 63 -24.12 -65.12 19.56
C LEU A 63 -24.61 -64.27 20.74
N SER A 64 -25.81 -63.70 20.64
CA SER A 64 -26.46 -62.99 21.74
C SER A 64 -27.64 -63.79 22.28
N TYR A 65 -27.78 -63.87 23.60
CA TYR A 65 -28.97 -64.41 24.27
C TYR A 65 -29.89 -63.27 24.73
N SER A 66 -31.20 -63.44 24.56
CA SER A 66 -32.22 -62.47 24.99
C SER A 66 -33.04 -63.02 26.16
N PRO A 67 -32.84 -62.52 27.39
CA PRO A 67 -33.59 -62.99 28.56
C PRO A 67 -35.10 -62.78 28.47
N SER A 68 -35.56 -61.72 27.78
CA SER A 68 -36.98 -61.39 27.63
C SER A 68 -37.73 -62.27 26.63
N THR A 69 -37.02 -62.94 25.70
CA THR A 69 -37.63 -63.81 24.69
C THR A 69 -37.22 -65.28 24.81
N ASP A 70 -36.35 -65.61 25.77
CA ASP A 70 -35.68 -66.91 25.92
C ASP A 70 -35.12 -67.44 24.59
N CYS A 71 -34.46 -66.59 23.79
CA CYS A 71 -33.97 -66.94 22.45
C CYS A 71 -32.51 -66.52 22.25
N ILE A 72 -31.76 -67.30 21.46
CA ILE A 72 -30.46 -66.85 20.92
C ILE A 72 -30.61 -66.25 19.52
N PHE A 73 -29.78 -65.24 19.24
CA PHE A 73 -29.72 -64.48 18.01
C PHE A 73 -28.29 -64.37 17.49
N CYS A 74 -28.13 -64.21 16.18
CA CYS A 74 -26.86 -63.81 15.56
C CYS A 74 -26.87 -62.30 15.30
N ILE A 75 -26.15 -61.53 16.12
CA ILE A 75 -26.09 -60.07 15.98
C ILE A 75 -25.42 -59.67 14.65
N VAL A 76 -24.46 -60.48 14.19
CA VAL A 76 -23.67 -60.23 12.98
C VAL A 76 -24.50 -60.42 11.72
N CYS A 77 -25.23 -61.52 11.59
CA CYS A 77 -26.18 -61.71 10.48
C CYS A 77 -27.31 -60.67 10.51
N LYS A 78 -27.75 -60.26 11.70
CA LYS A 78 -28.81 -59.26 11.90
C LYS A 78 -28.39 -57.86 11.40
N LEU A 79 -27.18 -57.42 11.73
CA LEU A 79 -26.65 -56.11 11.30
C LEU A 79 -26.04 -56.16 9.88
N PHE A 80 -25.06 -57.04 9.66
CA PHE A 80 -24.18 -57.04 8.49
C PHE A 80 -24.62 -57.97 7.35
N GLY A 81 -25.61 -58.84 7.58
CA GLY A 81 -26.07 -59.81 6.59
C GLY A 81 -26.69 -59.19 5.34
N LEU A 82 -26.53 -59.92 4.23
CA LEU A 82 -27.37 -59.79 3.03
C LEU A 82 -28.82 -60.21 3.32
N PRO A 83 -29.80 -59.97 2.41
CA PRO A 83 -31.20 -60.31 2.63
C PRO A 83 -31.41 -61.73 3.18
N ASN A 84 -30.78 -62.75 2.58
CA ASN A 84 -30.86 -64.15 3.03
C ASN A 84 -30.35 -64.30 4.49
N GLY A 85 -29.17 -63.77 4.80
CA GLY A 85 -28.63 -63.77 6.17
C GLY A 85 -29.46 -62.96 7.18
N LYS A 86 -30.17 -61.92 6.74
CA LYS A 86 -31.14 -61.13 7.54
C LYS A 86 -32.54 -61.77 7.64
N HIS A 87 -32.78 -62.84 6.91
CA HIS A 87 -33.99 -63.66 6.96
C HIS A 87 -33.77 -65.01 7.65
N ASP A 88 -32.51 -65.42 7.86
CA ASP A 88 -32.14 -66.57 8.69
C ASP A 88 -32.84 -66.59 10.07
N GLN A 89 -33.06 -67.80 10.60
CA GLN A 89 -33.73 -67.99 11.89
C GLN A 89 -33.00 -67.22 13.01
N PHE A 90 -31.67 -67.26 13.08
CA PHE A 90 -30.92 -66.59 14.15
C PHE A 90 -30.93 -65.06 14.04
N SER A 91 -31.12 -64.47 12.85
CA SER A 91 -31.12 -63.01 12.69
C SER A 91 -32.52 -62.41 12.86
N LYS A 92 -33.55 -63.07 12.31
CA LYS A 92 -34.93 -62.56 12.25
C LYS A 92 -35.72 -62.80 13.54
N LEU A 93 -35.87 -64.07 13.94
CA LEU A 93 -36.78 -64.51 15.02
C LEU A 93 -36.05 -65.04 16.26
N GLY A 94 -34.80 -65.46 16.10
CA GLY A 94 -34.05 -66.20 17.11
C GLY A 94 -34.46 -67.68 17.16
N THR A 95 -33.78 -68.45 18.00
CA THR A 95 -34.12 -69.85 18.27
C THR A 95 -34.01 -70.17 19.76
N ASN A 96 -34.97 -70.97 20.25
CA ASN A 96 -35.01 -71.53 21.60
C ASN A 96 -35.22 -73.04 21.60
N ASP A 97 -34.87 -73.70 20.50
CA ASP A 97 -34.88 -75.15 20.36
C ASP A 97 -33.69 -75.78 21.11
N TRP A 98 -33.75 -75.74 22.44
CA TRP A 98 -32.77 -76.29 23.37
C TRP A 98 -32.55 -77.81 23.19
N ARG A 99 -33.46 -78.53 22.52
CA ARG A 99 -33.27 -79.93 22.10
C ARG A 99 -32.22 -80.06 20.99
N HIS A 100 -32.22 -79.19 19.99
CA HIS A 100 -31.30 -79.26 18.83
C HIS A 100 -30.27 -78.12 18.77
N ILE A 101 -30.18 -77.28 19.80
CA ILE A 101 -29.42 -76.03 19.78
C ILE A 101 -27.95 -76.20 19.41
N SER A 102 -27.29 -77.25 19.91
CA SER A 102 -25.89 -77.58 19.61
C SER A 102 -25.66 -77.83 18.11
N TYR A 103 -26.62 -78.47 17.44
CA TYR A 103 -26.57 -78.72 16.00
C TYR A 103 -26.88 -77.43 15.22
N LYS A 104 -27.94 -76.70 15.61
CA LYS A 104 -28.32 -75.44 14.95
C LYS A 104 -27.22 -74.38 15.02
N ILE A 105 -26.53 -74.27 16.14
CA ILE A 105 -25.36 -73.39 16.29
C ILE A 105 -24.25 -73.81 15.32
N LYS A 106 -23.85 -75.09 15.32
CA LYS A 106 -22.78 -75.59 14.41
C LYS A 106 -23.14 -75.38 12.94
N ALA A 107 -24.39 -75.63 12.55
CA ALA A 107 -24.88 -75.43 11.18
C ALA A 107 -24.89 -73.94 10.77
N HIS A 108 -25.31 -73.04 11.66
CA HIS A 108 -25.25 -71.59 11.42
C HIS A 108 -23.81 -71.09 11.28
N GLU A 109 -22.90 -71.55 12.13
CA GLU A 109 -21.47 -71.16 12.08
C GLU A 109 -20.75 -71.58 10.80
N SER A 110 -21.23 -72.62 10.11
CA SER A 110 -20.69 -73.06 8.82
C SER A 110 -21.54 -72.59 7.62
N ALA A 111 -22.61 -71.82 7.84
CA ALA A 111 -23.45 -71.32 6.76
C ALA A 111 -22.74 -70.19 5.97
N PRO A 112 -22.77 -70.21 4.62
CA PRO A 112 -22.14 -69.17 3.80
C PRO A 112 -22.61 -67.75 4.14
N GLU A 113 -23.90 -67.58 4.45
CA GLU A 113 -24.52 -66.30 4.83
C GLU A 113 -23.93 -65.75 6.13
N HIS A 114 -23.61 -66.62 7.09
CA HIS A 114 -22.98 -66.24 8.35
C HIS A 114 -21.53 -65.82 8.13
N LEU A 115 -20.75 -66.64 7.44
CA LEU A 115 -19.35 -66.36 7.13
C LEU A 115 -19.19 -65.05 6.34
N GLN A 116 -20.06 -64.80 5.37
CA GLN A 116 -20.08 -63.54 4.62
C GLN A 116 -20.48 -62.35 5.51
N SER A 117 -21.39 -62.54 6.47
CA SER A 117 -21.75 -61.49 7.43
C SER A 117 -20.61 -61.13 8.37
N GLU A 118 -19.81 -62.12 8.81
CA GLU A 118 -18.59 -61.89 9.59
C GLU A 118 -17.52 -61.12 8.81
N ILE A 119 -17.26 -61.49 7.55
CA ILE A 119 -16.33 -60.76 6.68
C ILE A 119 -16.79 -59.29 6.52
N ARG A 120 -18.10 -59.06 6.31
CA ARG A 120 -18.67 -57.70 6.20
C ARG A 120 -18.56 -56.91 7.50
N ARG A 121 -18.70 -57.55 8.66
CA ARG A 121 -18.46 -56.92 9.97
C ARG A 121 -17.00 -56.47 10.08
N VAL A 122 -16.04 -57.34 9.77
CA VAL A 122 -14.61 -57.02 9.83
C VAL A 122 -14.26 -55.88 8.87
N MET A 123 -14.73 -55.94 7.61
CA MET A 123 -14.54 -54.85 6.63
C MET A 123 -15.07 -53.50 7.12
N PHE A 124 -16.19 -53.51 7.86
CA PHE A 124 -16.76 -52.31 8.46
C PHE A 124 -15.93 -51.80 9.65
N THR A 125 -15.59 -52.67 10.61
CA THR A 125 -14.83 -52.29 11.81
C THR A 125 -13.39 -51.88 11.51
N SER A 126 -12.77 -52.44 10.47
CA SER A 126 -11.42 -52.12 10.04
C SER A 126 -11.34 -50.99 9.00
N GLN A 127 -12.45 -50.29 8.73
CA GLN A 127 -12.54 -49.19 7.74
C GLN A 127 -12.13 -49.57 6.30
N LEU A 128 -12.08 -50.86 5.97
CA LEU A 128 -11.69 -51.39 4.65
C LEU A 128 -12.79 -51.27 3.59
N ARG A 129 -13.72 -50.33 3.76
CA ARG A 129 -14.80 -50.11 2.79
C ARG A 129 -14.32 -49.21 1.66
N VAL A 130 -14.63 -49.61 0.43
CA VAL A 130 -14.25 -48.87 -0.79
C VAL A 130 -14.80 -47.43 -0.78
N ASP A 131 -15.99 -47.19 -0.24
CA ASP A 131 -16.58 -45.86 -0.17
C ASP A 131 -15.84 -44.90 0.78
N ILE A 132 -15.35 -45.40 1.92
CA ILE A 132 -14.49 -44.64 2.85
C ILE A 132 -13.13 -44.33 2.17
N GLN A 133 -12.56 -45.30 1.47
CA GLN A 133 -11.30 -45.13 0.73
C GLN A 133 -11.42 -44.10 -0.41
N LEU A 134 -12.52 -44.15 -1.17
CA LEU A 134 -12.81 -43.17 -2.24
C LEU A 134 -13.02 -41.76 -1.66
N LEU A 135 -13.75 -41.61 -0.55
CA LEU A 135 -13.94 -40.33 0.12
C LEU A 135 -12.61 -39.77 0.64
N SER A 136 -11.79 -40.62 1.26
CA SER A 136 -10.45 -40.25 1.76
C SER A 136 -9.56 -39.76 0.61
N ALA A 137 -9.45 -40.53 -0.48
CA ALA A 137 -8.66 -40.17 -1.66
C ALA A 137 -9.15 -38.86 -2.31
N SER A 138 -10.47 -38.63 -2.38
CA SER A 138 -11.05 -37.38 -2.86
C SER A 138 -10.65 -36.18 -1.98
N ASN A 139 -10.75 -36.34 -0.65
CA ASN A 139 -10.36 -35.30 0.30
C ASN A 139 -8.86 -35.00 0.26
N SER A 140 -8.00 -36.02 0.16
CA SER A 140 -6.56 -35.86 -0.07
C SER A 140 -6.28 -35.07 -1.34
N GLN A 141 -6.92 -35.42 -2.46
CA GLN A 141 -6.71 -34.71 -3.73
C GLN A 141 -7.16 -33.23 -3.65
N VAL A 142 -8.24 -32.93 -2.91
CA VAL A 142 -8.67 -31.54 -2.65
C VAL A 142 -7.66 -30.79 -1.78
N ALA A 143 -7.08 -31.43 -0.76
CA ALA A 143 -6.05 -30.83 0.09
C ALA A 143 -4.77 -30.52 -0.71
N GLU A 144 -4.27 -31.46 -1.51
CA GLU A 144 -3.13 -31.27 -2.42
C GLU A 144 -3.35 -30.08 -3.37
N ASN A 145 -4.52 -30.03 -4.01
CA ASN A 145 -4.87 -28.95 -4.94
C ASN A 145 -4.91 -27.57 -4.25
N ARG A 146 -5.39 -27.51 -3.00
CA ARG A 146 -5.40 -26.26 -2.20
C ARG A 146 -3.98 -25.79 -1.90
N GLU A 147 -3.08 -26.69 -1.52
CA GLU A 147 -1.69 -26.32 -1.22
C GLU A 147 -0.94 -25.86 -2.50
N ILE A 148 -1.15 -26.54 -3.64
CA ILE A 148 -0.62 -26.11 -4.94
C ILE A 148 -1.10 -24.69 -5.30
N VAL A 149 -2.41 -24.42 -5.16
CA VAL A 149 -2.99 -23.11 -5.46
C VAL A 149 -2.47 -22.03 -4.50
N LYS A 150 -2.32 -22.34 -3.21
CA LYS A 150 -1.71 -21.44 -2.21
C LYS A 150 -0.28 -21.03 -2.60
N ILE A 151 0.58 -21.98 -2.99
CA ILE A 151 1.95 -21.67 -3.43
C ILE A 151 1.97 -20.78 -4.68
N ILE A 152 1.00 -20.97 -5.58
CA ILE A 152 0.83 -20.11 -6.77
C ILE A 152 0.41 -18.68 -6.36
N PHE A 153 -0.52 -18.54 -5.40
CA PHE A 153 -0.88 -17.23 -4.83
C PHE A 153 0.31 -16.55 -4.14
N GLU A 154 1.15 -17.29 -3.40
CA GLU A 154 2.37 -16.76 -2.78
C GLU A 154 3.39 -16.28 -3.83
N ALA A 155 3.58 -17.02 -4.93
CA ALA A 155 4.42 -16.60 -6.05
C ALA A 155 3.90 -15.32 -6.75
N LEU A 156 2.59 -15.22 -6.96
CA LEU A 156 1.96 -14.02 -7.51
C LEU A 156 2.09 -12.83 -6.55
N LEU A 157 1.85 -13.03 -5.25
CA LEU A 157 1.98 -12.00 -4.22
C LEU A 157 3.42 -11.48 -4.11
N TYR A 158 4.41 -12.38 -4.18
CA TYR A 158 5.82 -11.99 -4.19
C TYR A 158 6.14 -11.08 -5.38
N LEU A 159 5.79 -11.48 -6.60
CA LEU A 159 6.07 -10.68 -7.80
C LEU A 159 5.32 -9.34 -7.80
N ALA A 160 4.06 -9.33 -7.35
CA ALA A 160 3.27 -8.10 -7.19
C ALA A 160 3.94 -7.13 -6.20
N ARG A 161 4.38 -7.62 -5.02
CA ARG A 161 5.05 -6.80 -3.99
C ARG A 161 6.42 -6.28 -4.42
N GLN A 162 7.13 -7.00 -5.29
CA GLN A 162 8.40 -6.54 -5.86
C GLN A 162 8.23 -5.66 -7.11
N ASN A 163 6.99 -5.44 -7.57
CA ASN A 163 6.68 -4.76 -8.84
C ASN A 163 7.41 -5.40 -10.05
N ASN A 164 7.57 -6.72 -10.04
CA ASN A 164 8.25 -7.47 -11.09
C ASN A 164 7.26 -7.89 -12.18
N ALA A 165 7.68 -7.79 -13.44
CA ALA A 165 6.90 -8.30 -14.57
C ALA A 165 6.65 -9.80 -14.42
N PHE A 166 5.41 -10.25 -14.56
CA PHE A 166 5.05 -11.66 -14.38
C PHE A 166 5.47 -12.53 -15.56
N ARG A 167 5.24 -12.04 -16.79
CA ARG A 167 5.33 -12.80 -18.03
C ARG A 167 6.67 -12.68 -18.74
N GLY A 168 7.03 -13.71 -19.50
CA GLY A 168 8.18 -13.71 -20.40
C GLY A 168 7.85 -13.13 -21.78
N HIS A 169 8.88 -12.87 -22.59
CA HIS A 169 8.68 -12.63 -24.03
C HIS A 169 8.30 -13.91 -24.78
N ASP A 170 8.78 -15.07 -24.32
CA ASP A 170 8.40 -16.39 -24.80
C ASP A 170 8.13 -17.31 -23.61
N GLU A 171 6.87 -17.70 -23.41
CA GLU A 171 6.43 -18.62 -22.36
C GLU A 171 6.32 -20.08 -22.86
N HIS A 172 6.79 -20.41 -24.07
CA HIS A 172 6.81 -21.80 -24.56
C HIS A 172 7.78 -22.68 -23.76
N TRP A 173 7.48 -23.98 -23.67
CA TRP A 173 8.29 -24.97 -22.94
C TRP A 173 9.73 -25.12 -23.44
N SER A 174 10.00 -24.72 -24.69
CA SER A 174 11.33 -24.68 -25.29
C SER A 174 12.13 -23.42 -24.96
N SER A 175 11.50 -22.40 -24.37
CA SER A 175 12.16 -21.16 -23.97
C SER A 175 13.12 -21.41 -22.81
N SER A 176 14.32 -20.81 -22.88
CA SER A 176 15.30 -20.82 -21.80
C SER A 176 14.90 -19.94 -20.60
N ASN A 177 13.89 -19.07 -20.78
CA ASN A 177 13.32 -18.23 -19.72
C ASN A 177 11.85 -17.94 -20.03
N GLN A 178 10.94 -18.64 -19.33
CA GLN A 178 9.49 -18.50 -19.51
C GLN A 178 8.89 -17.31 -18.72
N GLY A 179 9.72 -16.38 -18.22
CA GLY A 179 9.30 -15.24 -17.42
C GLY A 179 9.26 -15.50 -15.92
N ASN A 180 9.27 -14.41 -15.15
CA ASN A 180 9.54 -14.47 -13.71
C ASN A 180 8.52 -15.33 -12.94
N PHE A 181 7.24 -15.34 -13.32
CA PHE A 181 6.23 -16.19 -12.66
C PHE A 181 6.48 -17.68 -12.89
N LEU A 182 6.69 -18.11 -14.13
CA LEU A 182 6.89 -19.52 -14.44
C LEU A 182 8.26 -20.02 -13.92
N GLU A 183 9.32 -19.21 -13.99
CA GLU A 183 10.61 -19.56 -13.39
C GLU A 183 10.57 -19.59 -11.85
N LEU A 184 9.83 -18.69 -11.20
CA LEU A 184 9.62 -18.73 -9.75
C LEU A 184 8.84 -19.97 -9.31
N VAL A 185 7.76 -20.33 -10.02
CA VAL A 185 7.00 -21.55 -9.74
C VAL A 185 7.84 -22.81 -9.96
N LYS A 186 8.67 -22.87 -11.01
CA LYS A 186 9.65 -23.96 -11.19
C LYS A 186 10.65 -24.03 -10.04
N LEU A 187 11.16 -22.89 -9.57
CA LEU A 187 12.09 -22.82 -8.45
C LEU A 187 11.45 -23.35 -7.16
N LEU A 188 10.24 -22.90 -6.83
CA LEU A 188 9.46 -23.40 -5.69
C LEU A 188 9.17 -24.91 -5.83
N GLY A 189 8.90 -25.39 -7.05
CA GLY A 189 8.72 -26.80 -7.37
C GLY A 189 9.95 -27.68 -7.06
N LYS A 190 11.17 -27.13 -7.03
CA LYS A 190 12.37 -27.89 -6.61
C LYS A 190 12.36 -28.22 -5.11
N TYR A 191 11.69 -27.42 -4.30
CA TYR A 191 11.65 -27.54 -2.84
C TYR A 191 10.30 -28.02 -2.30
N ASN A 192 9.25 -28.06 -3.13
CA ASN A 192 7.92 -28.54 -2.76
C ASN A 192 7.50 -29.78 -3.57
N PRO A 193 7.42 -30.98 -2.95
CA PRO A 193 7.09 -32.22 -3.65
C PRO A 193 5.72 -32.23 -4.34
N LEU A 194 4.69 -31.60 -3.75
CA LEU A 194 3.34 -31.54 -4.33
C LEU A 194 3.31 -30.69 -5.61
N LEU A 195 3.97 -29.53 -5.58
CA LEU A 195 4.11 -28.67 -6.74
C LEU A 195 4.99 -29.34 -7.82
N SER A 196 6.06 -30.04 -7.44
CA SER A 196 6.90 -30.83 -8.34
C SER A 196 6.09 -31.90 -9.09
N ALA A 197 5.26 -32.66 -8.36
CA ALA A 197 4.37 -33.67 -8.93
C ALA A 197 3.31 -33.04 -9.85
N HIS A 198 2.76 -31.88 -9.49
CA HIS A 198 1.82 -31.14 -10.33
C HIS A 198 2.46 -30.66 -11.64
N LEU A 199 3.64 -30.04 -11.58
CA LEU A 199 4.39 -29.59 -12.76
C LEU A 199 4.73 -30.76 -13.69
N SER A 200 5.23 -31.88 -13.13
CA SER A 200 5.50 -33.11 -13.89
C SER A 200 4.24 -33.67 -14.57
N LYS A 201 3.09 -33.61 -13.88
CA LYS A 201 1.78 -34.07 -14.38
C LYS A 201 1.11 -33.07 -15.35
N ILE A 202 1.64 -31.85 -15.48
CA ILE A 202 1.30 -30.91 -16.55
C ILE A 202 2.12 -31.24 -17.80
N GLN A 203 3.43 -31.49 -17.65
CA GLN A 203 4.31 -31.82 -18.78
C GLN A 203 3.93 -33.14 -19.48
N SER A 204 3.43 -34.13 -18.73
CA SER A 204 3.10 -35.46 -19.28
C SER A 204 1.74 -35.56 -20.00
N VAL A 205 0.87 -34.54 -19.92
CA VAL A 205 -0.51 -34.59 -20.48
C VAL A 205 -0.77 -33.40 -21.39
N GLN A 206 -0.91 -33.64 -22.69
CA GLN A 206 -0.89 -32.57 -23.70
C GLN A 206 -2.20 -31.76 -23.88
N LYS A 207 -3.36 -32.15 -23.32
CA LYS A 207 -4.63 -31.43 -23.51
C LYS A 207 -5.55 -31.42 -22.28
N ASN A 208 -6.33 -30.33 -22.16
CA ASN A 208 -7.51 -30.14 -21.31
C ASN A 208 -7.34 -30.40 -19.79
N ARG A 209 -6.38 -29.71 -19.14
CA ARG A 209 -6.32 -29.66 -17.68
C ARG A 209 -6.09 -28.25 -17.15
N LEU A 210 -6.78 -27.90 -16.06
CA LEU A 210 -6.59 -26.65 -15.33
C LEU A 210 -5.23 -26.68 -14.64
N THR A 211 -4.28 -25.87 -15.12
CA THR A 211 -2.90 -25.83 -14.60
C THR A 211 -2.71 -24.82 -13.48
N PHE A 212 -3.56 -23.80 -13.44
CA PHE A 212 -3.42 -22.54 -12.67
C PHE A 212 -2.21 -21.66 -13.07
N LEU A 213 -1.41 -22.08 -14.06
CA LEU A 213 -0.21 -21.37 -14.50
C LEU A 213 -0.48 -20.44 -15.70
N SER A 214 -1.63 -20.56 -16.36
CA SER A 214 -1.94 -19.74 -17.53
C SER A 214 -2.07 -18.26 -17.17
N ASN A 215 -1.77 -17.40 -18.13
CA ASN A 215 -1.91 -15.96 -18.01
C ASN A 215 -3.34 -15.51 -17.60
N VAL A 216 -4.38 -16.22 -18.02
CA VAL A 216 -5.77 -16.00 -17.58
C VAL A 216 -5.96 -16.40 -16.11
N SER A 217 -5.42 -17.54 -15.67
CA SER A 217 -5.47 -17.95 -14.26
C SER A 217 -4.75 -16.95 -13.36
N GLN A 218 -3.54 -16.50 -13.75
CA GLN A 218 -2.77 -15.48 -13.04
C GLN A 218 -3.59 -14.18 -12.89
N ASN A 219 -4.15 -13.65 -13.99
CA ASN A 219 -4.95 -12.43 -13.98
C ASN A 219 -6.20 -12.56 -13.09
N ASN A 220 -6.91 -13.69 -13.13
CA ASN A 220 -8.09 -13.93 -12.30
C ASN A 220 -7.72 -14.00 -10.81
N MET A 221 -6.62 -14.67 -10.46
CA MET A 221 -6.10 -14.73 -9.08
C MET A 221 -5.69 -13.35 -8.57
N LEU A 222 -4.95 -12.57 -9.37
CA LEU A 222 -4.59 -11.19 -9.05
C LEU A 222 -5.83 -10.30 -8.89
N SER A 223 -6.87 -10.49 -9.71
CA SER A 223 -8.13 -9.78 -9.56
C SER A 223 -8.78 -10.06 -8.20
N VAL A 224 -8.88 -11.33 -7.78
CA VAL A 224 -9.42 -11.73 -6.48
C VAL A 224 -8.59 -11.12 -5.33
N MET A 225 -7.26 -11.19 -5.40
CA MET A 225 -6.38 -10.55 -4.40
C MET A 225 -6.61 -9.03 -4.33
N SER A 226 -6.78 -8.38 -5.49
CA SER A 226 -6.99 -6.92 -5.53
C SER A 226 -8.34 -6.51 -4.94
N GLU A 227 -9.40 -7.30 -5.13
CA GLU A 227 -10.71 -7.04 -4.53
C GLU A 227 -10.67 -7.32 -3.01
N MET A 228 -10.01 -8.40 -2.54
CA MET A 228 -9.82 -8.64 -1.09
C MET A 228 -9.06 -7.50 -0.38
N VAL A 229 -7.99 -6.98 -1.00
CA VAL A 229 -7.24 -5.83 -0.46
C VAL A 229 -8.13 -4.57 -0.44
N ARG A 230 -8.94 -4.37 -1.47
CA ARG A 230 -9.88 -3.24 -1.57
C ARG A 230 -11.01 -3.34 -0.55
N GLU A 231 -11.58 -4.52 -0.33
CA GLU A 231 -12.61 -4.77 0.69
C GLU A 231 -12.11 -4.37 2.09
N GLU A 232 -10.90 -4.77 2.47
CA GLU A 232 -10.30 -4.41 3.76
C GLU A 232 -9.98 -2.91 3.86
N ILE A 233 -9.52 -2.26 2.77
CA ILE A 233 -9.35 -0.79 2.74
C ILE A 233 -10.70 -0.09 2.94
N LEU A 234 -11.73 -0.49 2.19
CA LEU A 234 -13.06 0.13 2.24
C LEU A 234 -13.76 -0.09 3.58
N LYS A 235 -13.51 -1.23 4.22
CA LYS A 235 -13.94 -1.50 5.60
C LYS A 235 -13.31 -0.49 6.57
N ARG A 236 -12.00 -0.25 6.49
CA ARG A 236 -11.29 0.76 7.31
C ARG A 236 -11.78 2.18 7.05
N VAL A 237 -12.01 2.55 5.79
CA VAL A 237 -12.62 3.85 5.40
C VAL A 237 -14.00 4.00 6.05
N LYS A 238 -14.81 2.94 6.08
CA LYS A 238 -16.14 2.94 6.73
C LYS A 238 -16.05 3.01 8.26
N GLN A 239 -15.03 2.41 8.87
CA GLN A 239 -14.73 2.55 10.30
C GLN A 239 -14.29 3.97 10.67
N ALA A 240 -13.47 4.61 9.84
CA ALA A 240 -13.02 6.00 10.01
C ALA A 240 -14.16 7.04 9.92
N GLY A 241 -15.30 6.66 9.33
CA GLY A 241 -16.53 7.47 9.29
C GLY A 241 -16.51 8.65 8.31
N VAL A 242 -15.35 9.27 8.07
CA VAL A 242 -15.10 10.35 7.09
C VAL A 242 -13.81 10.08 6.31
N PHE A 243 -13.73 10.59 5.09
CA PHE A 243 -12.52 10.48 4.27
C PHE A 243 -12.35 11.66 3.30
N SER A 244 -11.17 11.76 2.73
CA SER A 244 -10.82 12.67 1.64
C SER A 244 -10.38 11.90 0.40
N ILE A 245 -10.52 12.50 -0.79
CA ILE A 245 -10.05 11.92 -2.06
C ILE A 245 -8.83 12.68 -2.57
N ILE A 246 -7.87 11.94 -3.11
CA ILE A 246 -6.82 12.46 -3.98
C ILE A 246 -7.03 11.82 -5.35
N ILE A 247 -7.21 12.66 -6.37
CA ILE A 247 -7.28 12.23 -7.77
C ILE A 247 -6.02 12.72 -8.48
N ASP A 248 -5.38 11.84 -9.23
CA ASP A 248 -4.28 12.20 -10.13
C ASP A 248 -4.47 11.52 -11.49
N THR A 249 -4.02 12.18 -12.55
CA THR A 249 -4.16 11.73 -13.94
C THR A 249 -2.81 11.66 -14.62
N THR A 250 -2.51 10.53 -15.26
CA THR A 250 -1.27 10.34 -16.04
C THR A 250 -1.59 9.70 -17.38
N THR A 251 -0.77 9.94 -18.39
CA THR A 251 -0.83 9.16 -19.63
C THR A 251 -0.08 7.84 -19.49
N ASP A 252 -0.59 6.77 -20.12
CA ASP A 252 0.09 5.49 -20.23
C ASP A 252 0.97 5.39 -21.50
N VAL A 253 1.57 4.22 -21.73
CA VAL A 253 2.43 3.95 -22.90
C VAL A 253 1.70 4.02 -24.25
N SER A 254 0.37 4.00 -24.25
CA SER A 254 -0.50 4.17 -25.42
C SER A 254 -0.99 5.61 -25.56
N ASN A 255 -0.56 6.51 -24.68
CA ASN A 255 -1.05 7.87 -24.50
C ASN A 255 -2.54 7.97 -24.09
N LEU A 256 -3.09 6.91 -23.49
CA LEU A 256 -4.42 6.98 -22.88
C LEU A 256 -4.33 7.58 -21.48
N GLU A 257 -5.31 8.42 -21.12
CA GLU A 257 -5.37 9.04 -19.81
C GLU A 257 -5.85 8.03 -18.76
N GLN A 258 -5.08 7.91 -17.68
CA GLN A 258 -5.30 7.00 -16.56
C GLN A 258 -5.68 7.82 -15.35
N PHE A 259 -6.95 7.71 -14.96
CA PHE A 259 -7.53 8.28 -13.76
C PHE A 259 -7.19 7.40 -12.56
N SER A 260 -6.54 7.95 -11.55
CA SER A 260 -6.26 7.27 -10.28
C SER A 260 -7.08 7.87 -9.14
N LEU A 261 -7.69 7.02 -8.32
CA LEU A 261 -8.43 7.41 -7.13
C LEU A 261 -7.76 6.83 -5.87
N VAL A 262 -7.25 7.73 -5.03
CA VAL A 262 -6.71 7.43 -3.71
C VAL A 262 -7.68 7.98 -2.65
N LEU A 263 -7.98 7.17 -1.63
CA LEU A 263 -8.68 7.64 -0.43
C LEU A 263 -7.65 7.92 0.65
N ARG A 264 -7.82 9.03 1.36
CA ARG A 264 -7.02 9.44 2.53
C ARG A 264 -7.93 9.61 3.73
N TYR A 265 -7.68 8.84 4.79
CA TYR A 265 -8.48 8.77 6.01
C TYR A 265 -7.58 8.62 7.24
N ILE A 266 -8.16 8.67 8.44
CA ILE A 266 -7.46 8.41 9.70
C ILE A 266 -7.83 7.02 10.21
N ASN A 267 -6.85 6.24 10.68
CA ASN A 267 -7.10 4.92 11.30
C ASN A 267 -7.45 5.03 12.80
N GLU A 268 -7.75 3.90 13.44
CA GLU A 268 -8.14 3.83 14.85
C GLU A 268 -7.00 4.30 15.79
N GLU A 269 -5.76 4.26 15.31
CA GLU A 269 -4.54 4.71 15.99
C GLU A 269 -4.23 6.22 15.83
N GLY A 270 -5.06 6.97 15.08
CA GLY A 270 -4.86 8.40 14.83
C GLY A 270 -3.80 8.72 13.76
N GLU A 271 -3.43 7.74 12.93
CA GLU A 271 -2.48 7.90 11.82
C GLU A 271 -3.19 8.15 10.48
N THR A 272 -2.55 8.93 9.62
CA THR A 272 -3.03 9.17 8.25
C THR A 272 -2.70 7.97 7.35
N GLU A 273 -3.73 7.43 6.71
CA GLU A 273 -3.63 6.33 5.76
C GLU A 273 -4.04 6.79 4.37
N GLU A 274 -3.14 6.64 3.39
CA GLU A 274 -3.41 6.87 1.97
C GLU A 274 -3.50 5.51 1.25
N ARG A 275 -4.58 5.27 0.51
CA ARG A 275 -4.85 3.98 -0.14
C ARG A 275 -5.45 4.14 -1.54
N LEU A 276 -4.76 3.60 -2.55
CA LEU A 276 -5.25 3.52 -3.92
C LEU A 276 -6.42 2.54 -4.02
N ILE A 277 -7.57 3.02 -4.49
CA ILE A 277 -8.78 2.20 -4.72
C ILE A 277 -8.85 1.72 -6.17
N ALA A 278 -8.61 2.62 -7.11
CA ALA A 278 -8.80 2.36 -8.53
C ALA A 278 -7.80 3.11 -9.39
N MET A 279 -7.43 2.48 -10.51
CA MET A 279 -6.80 3.11 -11.66
C MET A 279 -7.63 2.65 -12.87
N LYS A 280 -8.22 3.60 -13.60
CA LYS A 280 -9.12 3.36 -14.75
C LYS A 280 -8.70 4.26 -15.91
N VAL A 281 -8.95 3.81 -17.14
CA VAL A 281 -8.84 4.68 -18.32
C VAL A 281 -9.97 5.72 -18.28
N ALA A 282 -9.62 7.00 -18.37
CA ALA A 282 -10.55 8.07 -18.69
C ALA A 282 -10.65 8.18 -20.21
N HIS A 283 -11.74 7.64 -20.78
CA HIS A 283 -12.00 7.76 -22.23
C HIS A 283 -12.47 9.17 -22.63
N ASP A 284 -13.02 9.92 -21.69
CA ASP A 284 -13.39 11.33 -21.81
C ASP A 284 -12.59 12.12 -20.78
N SER A 285 -11.69 12.97 -21.29
CA SER A 285 -10.78 13.81 -20.50
C SER A 285 -11.40 15.14 -20.04
N THR A 286 -12.69 15.35 -20.30
CA THR A 286 -13.42 16.51 -19.76
C THR A 286 -13.70 16.33 -18.27
N GLY A 287 -13.98 17.44 -17.57
CA GLY A 287 -14.32 17.36 -16.14
C GLY A 287 -15.59 16.57 -15.86
N LEU A 288 -16.54 16.52 -16.80
CA LEU A 288 -17.72 15.66 -16.70
C LEU A 288 -17.36 14.18 -16.91
N GLY A 289 -16.52 13.87 -17.90
CA GLY A 289 -16.01 12.51 -18.12
C GLY A 289 -15.28 11.95 -16.91
N MET A 290 -14.35 12.73 -16.35
CA MET A 290 -13.61 12.38 -15.14
C MET A 290 -14.52 12.27 -13.89
N PHE A 291 -15.53 13.14 -13.76
CA PHE A 291 -16.53 13.04 -12.70
C PHE A 291 -17.38 11.77 -12.81
N ASN A 292 -17.79 11.39 -14.03
CA ASN A 292 -18.52 10.13 -14.27
C ASN A 292 -17.64 8.92 -13.91
N VAL A 293 -16.35 8.92 -14.28
CA VAL A 293 -15.40 7.87 -13.88
C VAL A 293 -15.27 7.77 -12.36
N PHE A 294 -15.26 8.90 -11.65
CA PHE A 294 -15.29 8.95 -10.19
C PHE A 294 -16.57 8.33 -9.62
N CYS A 295 -17.76 8.74 -10.10
CA CYS A 295 -19.04 8.15 -9.69
C CYS A 295 -19.08 6.63 -9.97
N ASP A 296 -18.69 6.17 -11.16
CA ASP A 296 -18.61 4.74 -11.52
C ASP A 296 -17.68 3.93 -10.60
N ILE A 297 -16.66 4.55 -10.00
CA ILE A 297 -15.80 3.91 -9.01
C ILE A 297 -16.51 3.85 -7.66
N CYS A 298 -17.12 4.96 -7.23
CA CYS A 298 -17.84 5.04 -5.97
C CYS A 298 -19.05 4.12 -5.92
N ASP A 299 -19.85 4.05 -6.98
CA ASP A 299 -21.04 3.21 -7.09
C ASP A 299 -20.65 1.73 -7.12
N LYS A 300 -19.64 1.34 -7.92
CA LYS A 300 -19.13 -0.05 -7.96
C LYS A 300 -18.72 -0.54 -6.57
N TYR A 301 -18.09 0.32 -5.78
CA TYR A 301 -17.49 -0.05 -4.49
C TYR A 301 -18.29 0.39 -3.26
N ASN A 302 -19.50 0.94 -3.47
CA ASN A 302 -20.37 1.47 -2.42
C ASN A 302 -19.62 2.41 -1.45
N ILE A 303 -19.05 3.47 -2.03
CA ILE A 303 -18.32 4.56 -1.37
C ILE A 303 -19.27 5.76 -1.25
N ASP A 304 -19.75 6.04 -0.05
CA ASP A 304 -20.58 7.21 0.24
C ASP A 304 -19.75 8.50 0.22
N TRP A 305 -19.61 9.08 -0.96
CA TRP A 305 -18.92 10.36 -1.15
C TRP A 305 -19.86 11.56 -1.04
N GLU A 306 -21.18 11.37 -1.12
CA GLU A 306 -22.15 12.46 -1.01
C GLU A 306 -22.30 12.94 0.44
N THR A 307 -22.11 12.06 1.45
CA THR A 307 -22.20 12.45 2.88
C THR A 307 -20.90 12.32 3.67
N LYS A 308 -19.95 11.47 3.27
CA LYS A 308 -18.71 11.20 4.06
C LYS A 308 -17.42 11.81 3.49
N LEU A 309 -17.47 12.37 2.29
CA LEU A 309 -16.34 13.08 1.71
C LEU A 309 -16.20 14.48 2.35
N CYS A 310 -15.12 14.71 3.09
CA CYS A 310 -14.84 16.00 3.72
C CYS A 310 -13.88 16.89 2.90
N ALA A 311 -13.03 16.30 2.05
CA ALA A 311 -12.10 17.05 1.21
C ALA A 311 -11.76 16.32 -0.10
N GLN A 312 -11.44 17.10 -1.12
CA GLN A 312 -11.09 16.65 -2.46
C GLN A 312 -9.85 17.37 -2.96
N SER A 313 -8.87 16.62 -3.47
CA SER A 313 -7.55 17.14 -3.85
C SER A 313 -7.10 16.60 -5.21
N TYR A 314 -6.66 17.51 -6.08
CA TYR A 314 -6.13 17.21 -7.41
C TYR A 314 -5.40 18.44 -7.97
N ASP A 315 -4.93 18.35 -9.22
CA ASP A 315 -4.13 19.38 -9.88
C ASP A 315 -4.97 20.57 -10.40
N GLY A 316 -4.28 21.55 -11.00
CA GLY A 316 -4.89 22.78 -11.50
C GLY A 316 -5.46 22.69 -12.92
N ALA A 317 -5.58 21.50 -13.52
CA ALA A 317 -6.11 21.36 -14.87
C ALA A 317 -7.55 21.87 -14.97
N ALA A 318 -7.93 22.43 -16.12
CA ALA A 318 -9.26 23.02 -16.33
C ALA A 318 -10.38 21.97 -16.20
N SER A 319 -10.13 20.71 -16.56
CA SER A 319 -11.01 19.56 -16.34
C SER A 319 -11.18 19.21 -14.85
N MET A 320 -10.19 19.52 -14.01
CA MET A 320 -10.21 19.18 -12.58
C MET A 320 -10.76 20.34 -11.73
N GLN A 321 -10.11 21.50 -11.79
CA GLN A 321 -10.41 22.67 -10.95
C GLN A 321 -11.49 23.62 -11.53
N GLY A 322 -11.86 23.47 -12.81
CA GLY A 322 -12.67 24.45 -13.56
C GLY A 322 -13.99 24.82 -12.89
N GLN A 323 -14.22 26.13 -12.71
CA GLN A 323 -15.34 26.68 -11.91
C GLN A 323 -16.75 26.28 -12.42
N TYR A 324 -16.93 26.01 -13.71
CA TYR A 324 -18.23 25.70 -14.30
C TYR A 324 -18.41 24.24 -14.74
N SER A 325 -17.31 23.54 -15.02
CA SER A 325 -17.33 22.23 -15.68
C SER A 325 -16.13 21.34 -15.30
N GLY A 326 -15.47 21.65 -14.19
CA GLY A 326 -14.43 20.80 -13.61
C GLY A 326 -15.01 19.79 -12.64
N VAL A 327 -14.29 18.68 -12.40
CA VAL A 327 -14.63 17.66 -11.38
C VAL A 327 -14.98 18.33 -10.04
N ARG A 328 -14.24 19.38 -9.66
CA ARG A 328 -14.52 20.23 -8.50
C ARG A 328 -15.96 20.66 -8.41
N SER A 329 -16.45 21.34 -9.43
CA SER A 329 -17.78 21.95 -9.38
C SER A 329 -18.86 20.87 -9.33
N TYR A 330 -18.71 19.78 -10.06
CA TYR A 330 -19.66 18.65 -10.01
C TYR A 330 -19.69 17.93 -8.65
N VAL A 331 -18.54 17.77 -8.00
CA VAL A 331 -18.49 17.21 -6.62
C VAL A 331 -19.07 18.22 -5.62
N GLN A 332 -18.73 19.50 -5.72
CA GLN A 332 -19.24 20.54 -4.79
C GLN A 332 -20.74 20.84 -4.98
N GLU A 333 -21.30 20.61 -6.17
CA GLU A 333 -22.74 20.72 -6.44
C GLU A 333 -23.56 19.68 -5.67
N LYS A 334 -23.06 18.43 -5.58
CA LYS A 334 -23.73 17.36 -4.83
C LYS A 334 -23.36 17.31 -3.35
N ASN A 335 -22.09 17.56 -3.02
CA ASN A 335 -21.59 17.63 -1.65
C ASN A 335 -20.86 18.97 -1.43
N PRO A 336 -21.58 20.02 -0.99
CA PRO A 336 -21.00 21.33 -0.68
C PRO A 336 -19.93 21.31 0.42
N ASN A 337 -19.95 20.27 1.29
CA ASN A 337 -19.00 20.11 2.39
C ASN A 337 -17.67 19.46 1.93
N ALA A 338 -17.59 18.94 0.70
CA ALA A 338 -16.36 18.38 0.14
C ALA A 338 -15.40 19.49 -0.29
N ILE A 339 -14.47 19.86 0.59
CA ILE A 339 -13.63 21.04 0.42
C ILE A 339 -12.51 20.79 -0.60
N TYR A 340 -12.41 21.68 -1.59
CA TYR A 340 -11.35 21.63 -2.59
C TYR A 340 -10.01 22.13 -2.03
N VAL A 341 -9.01 21.25 -2.05
CA VAL A 341 -7.61 21.57 -1.77
C VAL A 341 -6.82 21.43 -3.07
N TRP A 342 -6.32 22.54 -3.60
CA TRP A 342 -5.46 22.52 -4.78
C TRP A 342 -4.10 21.90 -4.45
N CYS A 343 -3.62 20.95 -5.26
CA CYS A 343 -2.32 20.30 -5.09
C CYS A 343 -1.16 21.30 -4.91
N PHE A 344 -0.67 21.46 -3.67
CA PHE A 344 0.37 22.45 -3.34
C PHE A 344 1.68 22.25 -4.11
N ALA A 345 2.05 21.01 -4.43
CA ALA A 345 3.21 20.72 -5.27
C ALA A 345 3.04 21.27 -6.69
N HIS A 346 1.84 21.19 -7.27
CA HIS A 346 1.50 21.79 -8.56
C HIS A 346 1.44 23.33 -8.45
N VAL A 347 0.85 23.87 -7.39
CA VAL A 347 0.80 25.33 -7.15
C VAL A 347 2.20 25.94 -7.08
N LEU A 348 3.11 25.37 -6.29
CA LEU A 348 4.49 25.83 -6.20
C LEU A 348 5.25 25.67 -7.53
N ASN A 349 4.95 24.61 -8.30
CA ASN A 349 5.51 24.45 -9.62
C ASN A 349 5.09 25.59 -10.57
N LEU A 350 3.81 26.00 -10.54
CA LEU A 350 3.32 27.15 -11.32
C LEU A 350 3.94 28.48 -10.86
N VAL A 351 4.14 28.68 -9.55
CA VAL A 351 4.89 29.85 -9.02
C VAL A 351 6.27 29.98 -9.66
N VAL A 352 7.01 28.87 -9.77
CA VAL A 352 8.34 28.84 -10.40
C VAL A 352 8.24 29.11 -11.90
N VAL A 353 7.28 28.51 -12.60
CA VAL A 353 7.03 28.77 -14.04
C VAL A 353 6.77 30.25 -14.30
N ASP A 354 5.77 30.83 -13.63
CA ASP A 354 5.36 32.24 -13.77
C ASP A 354 6.56 33.18 -13.56
N THR A 355 7.40 32.88 -12.56
CA THR A 355 8.63 33.62 -12.27
C THR A 355 9.61 33.58 -13.44
N CYS A 356 9.92 32.37 -13.92
CA CYS A 356 10.94 32.17 -14.92
C CYS A 356 10.53 32.77 -16.27
N ASP A 357 9.25 32.68 -16.61
CA ASP A 357 8.71 33.22 -17.85
C ASP A 357 8.45 34.74 -17.81
N LYS A 358 8.32 35.36 -16.62
CA LYS A 358 8.11 36.81 -16.50
C LYS A 358 9.30 37.64 -16.97
N CYS A 359 10.52 37.27 -16.56
CA CYS A 359 11.74 38.00 -16.93
C CYS A 359 12.37 37.40 -18.19
N SER A 360 12.54 38.21 -19.24
CA SER A 360 13.16 37.78 -20.49
C SER A 360 14.60 37.27 -20.32
N SER A 361 15.37 37.84 -19.37
CA SER A 361 16.72 37.38 -19.04
C SER A 361 16.72 35.95 -18.50
N VAL A 362 15.80 35.64 -17.58
CA VAL A 362 15.69 34.32 -16.95
C VAL A 362 15.08 33.28 -17.90
N ARG A 363 14.05 33.66 -18.66
CA ARG A 363 13.44 32.80 -19.69
C ARG A 363 14.46 32.38 -20.74
N ASN A 364 15.29 33.32 -21.22
CA ASN A 364 16.37 33.00 -22.16
C ASN A 364 17.43 32.11 -21.52
N PHE A 365 17.85 32.38 -20.28
CA PHE A 365 18.78 31.54 -19.52
C PHE A 365 18.29 30.08 -19.39
N PHE A 366 17.00 29.85 -19.13
CA PHE A 366 16.48 28.48 -19.08
C PHE A 366 16.44 27.81 -20.47
N GLY A 367 16.16 28.56 -21.55
CA GLY A 367 16.30 28.07 -22.91
C GLY A 367 17.76 27.70 -23.28
N GLU A 368 18.72 28.48 -22.80
CA GLU A 368 20.17 28.22 -22.93
C GLU A 368 20.58 26.96 -22.17
N VAL A 369 20.15 26.81 -20.90
CA VAL A 369 20.36 25.60 -20.07
C VAL A 369 19.73 24.37 -20.71
N GLN A 370 18.50 24.46 -21.22
CA GLN A 370 17.82 23.36 -21.90
C GLN A 370 18.57 22.97 -23.19
N SER A 371 19.08 23.95 -23.93
CA SER A 371 19.88 23.72 -25.14
C SER A 371 21.20 23.02 -24.82
N LEU A 372 21.92 23.46 -23.78
CA LEU A 372 23.14 22.81 -23.28
C LEU A 372 22.88 21.35 -22.88
N ILE A 373 21.85 21.09 -22.06
CA ILE A 373 21.51 19.74 -21.60
C ILE A 373 21.14 18.84 -22.79
N THR A 374 20.29 19.33 -23.69
CA THR A 374 19.82 18.57 -24.86
C THR A 374 20.96 18.23 -25.81
N TYR A 375 21.87 19.19 -26.03
CA TYR A 375 23.11 18.96 -26.77
C TYR A 375 23.94 17.85 -26.10
N MET A 376 24.27 18.00 -24.82
CA MET A 376 25.19 17.10 -24.12
C MET A 376 24.68 15.65 -23.91
N ARG A 377 23.37 15.38 -24.10
CA ARG A 377 22.73 14.06 -23.95
C ARG A 377 23.13 13.00 -24.99
N ALA A 378 23.78 13.37 -26.11
CA ALA A 378 24.20 12.38 -27.12
C ALA A 378 25.33 11.49 -26.59
N ARG A 379 25.27 10.18 -26.84
CA ARG A 379 26.17 9.16 -26.26
C ARG A 379 27.67 9.53 -26.29
N LYS A 380 28.17 10.03 -27.44
CA LYS A 380 29.56 10.49 -27.60
C LYS A 380 29.88 11.68 -26.68
N ARG A 381 29.07 12.74 -26.71
CA ARG A 381 29.26 13.96 -25.91
C ARG A 381 29.15 13.70 -24.40
N THR A 382 28.26 12.78 -23.99
CA THR A 382 28.18 12.32 -22.60
C THR A 382 29.43 11.56 -22.15
N ALA A 383 30.07 10.79 -23.03
CA ALA A 383 31.34 10.11 -22.73
C ALA A 383 32.49 11.11 -22.56
N THR A 384 32.64 12.07 -23.49
CA THR A 384 33.61 13.18 -23.35
C THR A 384 33.41 13.95 -22.05
N PHE A 385 32.16 14.27 -21.69
CA PHE A 385 31.85 14.94 -20.42
C PHE A 385 32.20 14.12 -19.18
N LEU A 386 32.09 12.78 -19.26
CA LEU A 386 32.51 11.91 -18.17
C LEU A 386 34.04 11.92 -18.01
N GLU A 387 34.77 11.85 -19.12
CA GLU A 387 36.24 11.91 -19.14
C GLU A 387 36.76 13.25 -18.60
N GLN A 388 36.19 14.37 -19.06
CA GLN A 388 36.55 15.71 -18.57
C GLN A 388 36.16 15.92 -17.10
N GLN A 389 35.07 15.30 -16.62
CA GLN A 389 34.77 15.28 -15.18
C GLN A 389 35.85 14.57 -14.36
N THR A 390 36.33 13.39 -14.81
CA THR A 390 37.39 12.66 -14.11
C THR A 390 38.73 13.42 -14.15
N LYS A 391 39.02 14.15 -15.22
CA LYS A 391 40.21 15.02 -15.33
C LYS A 391 40.13 16.24 -14.39
N CYS A 392 39.00 16.96 -14.38
CA CYS A 392 38.82 18.17 -13.57
C CYS A 392 38.56 17.89 -12.09
N TYR A 393 37.96 16.74 -11.75
CA TYR A 393 37.50 16.41 -10.40
C TYR A 393 37.85 14.95 -10.04
N PRO A 394 39.15 14.56 -9.99
CA PRO A 394 39.57 13.16 -9.87
C PRO A 394 39.14 12.48 -8.56
N SER A 395 39.00 13.26 -7.48
CA SER A 395 38.58 12.76 -6.16
C SER A 395 37.07 12.69 -5.96
N GLU A 396 36.26 13.09 -6.96
CA GLU A 396 34.81 13.16 -6.84
C GLU A 396 34.08 12.13 -7.72
N ARG A 397 32.93 11.65 -7.23
CA ARG A 397 32.06 10.77 -8.02
C ARG A 397 31.52 11.52 -9.25
N PRO A 398 31.65 10.98 -10.48
CA PRO A 398 31.12 11.63 -11.67
C PRO A 398 29.60 11.80 -11.62
N CYS A 399 29.14 12.99 -11.99
CA CYS A 399 27.73 13.35 -12.03
C CYS A 399 27.14 13.11 -13.42
N ARG A 400 26.00 12.43 -13.47
CA ARG A 400 25.20 12.32 -14.69
C ARG A 400 24.35 13.58 -14.87
N ILE A 401 24.41 14.17 -16.07
CA ILE A 401 23.52 15.26 -16.52
C ILE A 401 22.06 14.88 -16.24
N LYS A 402 21.33 15.75 -15.56
CA LYS A 402 19.92 15.54 -15.22
C LYS A 402 19.03 16.02 -16.36
N ASN A 403 17.87 15.39 -16.52
CA ASN A 403 16.88 15.85 -17.50
C ASN A 403 16.30 17.19 -17.05
N PHE A 404 16.13 18.09 -18.02
CA PHE A 404 15.34 19.30 -17.85
C PHE A 404 13.86 18.94 -18.04
N SER A 405 13.07 18.95 -16.97
CA SER A 405 11.65 18.56 -17.02
C SER A 405 10.76 19.74 -17.40
N THR A 406 9.93 19.61 -18.44
CA THR A 406 8.97 20.66 -18.81
C THR A 406 7.83 20.80 -17.78
N THR A 407 7.48 19.72 -17.08
CA THR A 407 6.31 19.67 -16.19
C THR A 407 6.64 19.85 -14.71
N ARG A 408 7.89 19.62 -14.28
CA ARG A 408 8.32 19.69 -12.87
C ARG A 408 9.55 20.60 -12.73
N TRP A 409 9.34 21.90 -12.69
CA TRP A 409 10.37 22.95 -12.65
C TRP A 409 11.25 22.91 -11.39
N THR A 410 10.72 22.46 -10.24
CA THR A 410 11.56 22.26 -9.04
C THR A 410 12.59 21.13 -9.20
N SER A 411 12.54 20.36 -10.29
CA SER A 411 13.62 19.44 -10.68
C SER A 411 14.77 20.11 -11.46
N HIS A 412 14.60 21.35 -11.94
CA HIS A 412 15.64 22.12 -12.64
C HIS A 412 16.81 22.44 -11.73
N ASP A 413 16.56 22.66 -10.44
CA ASP A 413 17.59 22.74 -9.38
C ASP A 413 18.65 21.63 -9.51
N ARG A 414 18.21 20.38 -9.73
CA ARG A 414 19.12 19.23 -9.88
C ARG A 414 19.97 19.32 -11.15
N ALA A 415 19.50 20.00 -12.19
CA ALA A 415 20.25 20.25 -13.42
C ALA A 415 21.22 21.42 -13.25
N LEU A 416 20.76 22.55 -12.68
CA LEU A 416 21.60 23.71 -12.36
C LEU A 416 22.72 23.33 -11.38
N SER A 417 22.43 22.58 -10.33
CA SER A 417 23.43 22.13 -9.35
C SER A 417 24.52 21.24 -9.99
N VAL A 418 24.18 20.45 -11.02
CA VAL A 418 25.20 19.68 -11.79
C VAL A 418 26.01 20.59 -12.71
N ILE A 419 25.38 21.59 -13.35
CA ILE A 419 26.08 22.59 -14.17
C ILE A 419 27.04 23.42 -13.31
N SER A 420 26.60 23.91 -12.16
CA SER A 420 27.38 24.68 -11.18
C SER A 420 28.54 23.87 -10.59
N LYS A 421 28.29 22.66 -10.07
CA LYS A 421 29.33 21.80 -9.47
C LYS A 421 30.35 21.25 -10.45
N LYS A 422 29.97 21.02 -11.71
CA LYS A 422 30.84 20.43 -12.75
C LYS A 422 31.11 21.40 -13.91
N TYR A 423 31.05 22.69 -13.61
CA TYR A 423 31.14 23.77 -14.57
C TYR A 423 32.43 23.75 -15.40
N LEU A 424 33.58 23.50 -14.77
CA LEU A 424 34.87 23.40 -15.45
C LEU A 424 34.90 22.23 -16.45
N ALA A 425 34.27 21.10 -16.11
CA ALA A 425 34.16 19.96 -17.02
C ALA A 425 33.22 20.26 -18.20
N PHE A 426 32.15 21.05 -18.01
CA PHE A 426 31.33 21.53 -19.13
C PHE A 426 32.14 22.44 -20.07
N LEU A 427 32.89 23.41 -19.53
CA LEU A 427 33.78 24.27 -20.32
C LEU A 427 34.77 23.43 -21.14
N LYS A 428 35.56 22.56 -20.49
CA LYS A 428 36.57 21.73 -21.16
C LYS A 428 35.97 20.78 -22.19
N THR A 429 34.77 20.26 -21.95
CA THR A 429 34.06 19.44 -22.95
C THR A 429 33.63 20.27 -24.17
N LEU A 430 33.15 21.50 -23.98
CA LEU A 430 32.79 22.36 -25.11
C LEU A 430 34.03 22.85 -25.88
N GLU A 431 35.13 23.19 -25.19
CA GLU A 431 36.43 23.50 -25.83
C GLU A 431 36.91 22.35 -26.74
N GLU A 432 36.81 21.10 -26.28
CA GLU A 432 37.16 19.93 -27.07
C GLU A 432 36.22 19.76 -28.29
N LEU A 433 34.90 19.88 -28.06
CA LEU A 433 33.88 19.71 -29.11
C LEU A 433 33.87 20.83 -30.16
N ILE A 434 34.38 22.02 -29.86
CA ILE A 434 34.60 23.09 -30.86
C ILE A 434 35.52 22.62 -31.98
N ASN A 435 36.53 21.80 -31.66
CA ASN A 435 37.50 21.28 -32.62
C ASN A 435 37.01 20.00 -33.35
N SER A 436 35.72 19.65 -33.21
CA SER A 436 35.13 18.51 -33.92
C SER A 436 35.13 18.71 -35.43
N THR A 437 35.35 17.63 -36.19
CA THR A 437 35.20 17.62 -37.65
C THR A 437 33.75 17.70 -38.12
N ASP A 438 32.78 17.40 -37.24
CA ASP A 438 31.37 17.56 -37.55
C ASP A 438 30.93 19.02 -37.42
N ARG A 439 30.41 19.58 -38.51
CA ARG A 439 30.04 21.00 -38.62
C ARG A 439 29.05 21.42 -37.54
N GLU A 440 28.02 20.62 -37.29
CA GLU A 440 26.94 20.97 -36.35
C GLU A 440 27.39 20.86 -34.90
N THR A 441 28.20 19.85 -34.58
CA THR A 441 28.87 19.70 -33.28
C THR A 441 29.80 20.89 -33.01
N SER A 442 30.70 21.23 -33.96
CA SER A 442 31.62 22.36 -33.81
C SER A 442 30.89 23.70 -33.64
N SER A 443 29.92 24.02 -34.52
CA SER A 443 29.20 25.30 -34.45
C SER A 443 28.34 25.43 -33.20
N THR A 444 27.66 24.34 -32.81
CA THR A 444 26.77 24.36 -31.63
C THR A 444 27.59 24.41 -30.34
N ALA A 445 28.72 23.69 -30.26
CA ALA A 445 29.65 23.79 -29.13
C ALA A 445 30.22 25.21 -29.01
N SER A 446 30.61 25.86 -30.12
CA SER A 446 31.10 27.24 -30.11
C SER A 446 30.08 28.24 -29.58
N ASN A 447 28.82 28.10 -29.98
CA ASN A 447 27.74 28.96 -29.49
C ASN A 447 27.43 28.72 -28.01
N LEU A 448 27.30 27.45 -27.59
CA LEU A 448 27.07 27.10 -26.18
C LEU A 448 28.24 27.51 -25.28
N TYR A 449 29.48 27.43 -25.77
CA TYR A 449 30.66 27.88 -25.03
C TYR A 449 30.57 29.38 -24.73
N LYS A 450 30.34 30.21 -25.74
CA LYS A 450 30.14 31.67 -25.58
C LYS A 450 29.05 32.01 -24.57
N ILE A 451 27.92 31.29 -24.63
CA ILE A 451 26.80 31.45 -23.71
C ILE A 451 27.24 31.15 -22.28
N ILE A 452 27.79 29.96 -22.00
CA ILE A 452 28.14 29.60 -20.61
C ILE A 452 29.23 30.52 -20.07
N THR A 453 30.24 30.88 -20.88
CA THR A 453 31.32 31.79 -20.45
C THR A 453 30.87 33.21 -20.13
N SER A 454 29.63 33.59 -20.45
CA SER A 454 29.17 34.95 -20.24
C SER A 454 28.85 35.24 -18.78
N PHE A 455 29.30 36.41 -18.29
CA PHE A 455 28.99 36.86 -16.93
C PHE A 455 27.49 36.87 -16.63
N LYS A 456 26.66 37.22 -17.64
CA LYS A 456 25.20 37.23 -17.52
C LYS A 456 24.61 35.84 -17.28
N PHE A 457 25.14 34.81 -17.94
CA PHE A 457 24.69 33.42 -17.75
C PHE A 457 24.98 32.95 -16.32
N ILE A 458 26.18 33.20 -15.82
CA ILE A 458 26.62 32.80 -14.48
C ILE A 458 25.87 33.57 -13.39
N LEU A 459 25.63 34.87 -13.60
CA LEU A 459 24.84 35.70 -12.68
C LEU A 459 23.37 35.22 -12.59
N ASN A 460 22.76 34.85 -13.72
CA ASN A 460 21.44 34.22 -13.76
C ASN A 460 21.44 32.83 -13.11
N LEU A 461 22.48 32.01 -13.32
CA LEU A 461 22.65 30.71 -12.68
C LEU A 461 22.63 30.83 -11.16
N PHE A 462 23.45 31.72 -10.59
CA PHE A 462 23.49 31.92 -9.14
C PHE A 462 22.24 32.60 -8.57
N LEU A 463 21.55 33.45 -9.34
CA LEU A 463 20.24 33.96 -8.96
C LEU A 463 19.23 32.82 -8.80
N MET A 464 19.13 31.94 -9.80
CA MET A 464 18.17 30.84 -9.77
C MET A 464 18.56 29.75 -8.75
N GLU A 465 19.84 29.43 -8.58
CA GLU A 465 20.29 28.55 -7.48
C GLU A 465 19.89 29.09 -6.10
N ASN A 466 19.99 30.41 -5.88
CA ASN A 466 19.58 31.03 -4.62
C ASN A 466 18.07 30.86 -4.38
N ILE A 467 17.23 31.12 -5.41
CA ILE A 467 15.78 30.94 -5.32
C ILE A 467 15.42 29.46 -5.07
N PHE A 468 16.05 28.55 -5.81
CA PHE A 468 15.84 27.10 -5.63
C PHE A 468 16.29 26.58 -4.27
N SER A 469 17.28 27.20 -3.63
CA SER A 469 17.69 26.83 -2.26
C SER A 469 16.55 26.96 -1.23
N TYR A 470 15.56 27.83 -1.49
CA TYR A 470 14.37 27.99 -0.64
C TYR A 470 13.16 27.20 -1.17
N THR A 471 12.92 27.20 -2.49
CA THR A 471 11.73 26.55 -3.07
C THR A 471 11.87 25.04 -3.24
N THR A 472 13.08 24.49 -3.42
CA THR A 472 13.27 23.03 -3.55
C THR A 472 12.99 22.27 -2.25
N PRO A 473 13.50 22.68 -1.07
CA PRO A 473 13.12 22.03 0.20
C PRO A 473 11.61 22.09 0.48
N LEU A 474 10.97 23.23 0.17
CA LEU A 474 9.52 23.38 0.25
C LEU A 474 8.81 22.39 -0.70
N SER A 475 9.25 22.29 -1.96
CA SER A 475 8.69 21.34 -2.93
C SER A 475 8.82 19.89 -2.51
N ILE A 476 9.89 19.51 -1.78
CA ILE A 476 10.06 18.17 -1.25
C ILE A 476 9.06 17.92 -0.11
N TYR A 477 8.92 18.88 0.81
CA TYR A 477 7.95 18.78 1.91
C TYR A 477 6.50 18.67 1.41
N LEU A 478 6.13 19.50 0.42
CA LEU A 478 4.79 19.50 -0.20
C LEU A 478 4.47 18.23 -1.01
N GLN A 479 5.43 17.31 -1.16
CA GLN A 479 5.27 16.00 -1.82
C GLN A 479 5.41 14.83 -0.82
N SER A 480 5.53 15.10 0.48
CA SER A 480 5.55 14.05 1.50
C SER A 480 4.16 13.46 1.73
N SER A 481 4.06 12.14 1.89
CA SER A 481 2.83 11.48 2.36
C SER A 481 2.45 11.91 3.79
N SER A 482 3.45 12.32 4.59
CA SER A 482 3.26 12.85 5.95
C SER A 482 2.98 14.36 6.00
N ILE A 483 2.47 14.96 4.91
CA ILE A 483 2.18 16.40 4.85
C ILE A 483 1.07 16.78 5.83
N ASP A 484 1.37 17.76 6.69
CA ASP A 484 0.40 18.46 7.54
C ASP A 484 0.04 19.80 6.87
N PHE A 485 -1.26 20.13 6.85
CA PHE A 485 -1.77 21.31 6.13
C PHE A 485 -1.30 22.63 6.74
N ILE A 486 -1.29 22.73 8.07
CA ILE A 486 -0.91 23.94 8.82
C ILE A 486 0.60 24.19 8.64
N GLN A 487 1.40 23.15 8.79
CA GLN A 487 2.84 23.20 8.60
C GLN A 487 3.21 23.49 7.14
N ALA A 488 2.47 22.96 6.16
CA ALA A 488 2.68 23.27 4.74
C ALA A 488 2.54 24.77 4.45
N ILE A 489 1.43 25.40 4.87
CA ILE A 489 1.24 26.84 4.66
C ILE A 489 2.24 27.67 5.46
N THR A 490 2.57 27.26 6.70
CA THR A 490 3.62 27.91 7.50
C THR A 490 4.97 27.89 6.77
N MET A 491 5.34 26.77 6.12
CA MET A 491 6.57 26.68 5.33
C MET A 491 6.50 27.50 4.03
N VAL A 492 5.34 27.61 3.39
CA VAL A 492 5.11 28.50 2.24
C VAL A 492 5.35 29.96 2.63
N ASP A 493 4.78 30.42 3.75
CA ASP A 493 4.92 31.81 4.22
C ASP A 493 6.34 32.12 4.71
N VAL A 494 7.02 31.15 5.35
CA VAL A 494 8.46 31.26 5.68
C VAL A 494 9.33 31.33 4.42
N CYS A 495 8.98 30.59 3.36
CA CYS A 495 9.68 30.66 2.07
C CYS A 495 9.46 32.02 1.40
N ALA A 496 8.21 32.51 1.34
CA ALA A 496 7.86 33.82 0.80
C ALA A 496 8.61 34.94 1.54
N LYS A 497 8.63 34.90 2.87
CA LYS A 497 9.39 35.87 3.69
C LYS A 497 10.89 35.83 3.36
N LYS A 498 11.52 34.65 3.37
CA LYS A 498 12.96 34.53 3.05
C LYS A 498 13.31 35.06 1.66
N LEU A 499 12.44 34.84 0.67
CA LEU A 499 12.61 35.37 -0.69
C LEU A 499 12.40 36.89 -0.75
N SER A 500 11.43 37.42 0.02
CA SER A 500 11.24 38.86 0.20
C SER A 500 12.44 39.52 0.89
N ASP A 501 13.04 38.88 1.88
CA ASP A 501 14.20 39.38 2.61
C ASP A 501 15.44 39.51 1.70
N LEU A 502 15.55 38.73 0.61
CA LEU A 502 16.59 38.90 -0.41
C LEU A 502 16.46 40.20 -1.21
N ARG A 503 15.30 40.88 -1.19
CA ARG A 503 15.00 42.03 -2.06
C ARG A 503 15.64 43.34 -1.59
N ASN A 504 16.96 43.33 -1.39
CA ASN A 504 17.74 44.46 -0.92
C ASN A 504 19.11 44.56 -1.64
N GLN A 505 19.77 45.71 -1.51
CA GLN A 505 21.05 45.98 -2.19
C GLN A 505 22.20 45.09 -1.68
N GLN A 506 22.23 44.76 -0.38
CA GLN A 506 23.28 43.96 0.23
C GLN A 506 23.28 42.52 -0.32
N SER A 507 22.10 41.89 -0.42
CA SER A 507 21.90 40.56 -1.01
C SER A 507 22.29 40.52 -2.49
N LEU A 508 21.96 41.56 -3.26
CA LEU A 508 22.44 41.70 -4.65
C LEU A 508 23.96 41.84 -4.72
N ASN A 509 24.57 42.66 -3.86
CA ASN A 509 26.03 42.83 -3.82
C ASN A 509 26.73 41.50 -3.49
N ILE A 510 26.18 40.70 -2.56
CA ILE A 510 26.69 39.36 -2.24
C ILE A 510 26.62 38.44 -3.47
N LEU A 511 25.49 38.44 -4.20
CA LEU A 511 25.32 37.66 -5.44
C LEU A 511 26.35 38.07 -6.51
N ILE A 512 26.54 39.36 -6.76
CA ILE A 512 27.53 39.88 -7.72
C ILE A 512 28.95 39.50 -7.28
N THR A 513 29.27 39.62 -5.99
CA THR A 513 30.60 39.29 -5.44
C THR A 513 30.91 37.81 -5.60
N LYS A 514 29.95 36.93 -5.26
CA LYS A 514 30.04 35.48 -5.51
C LYS A 514 30.29 35.18 -6.99
N THR A 515 29.57 35.86 -7.88
CA THR A 515 29.72 35.71 -9.34
C THR A 515 31.12 36.10 -9.81
N LYS A 516 31.64 37.24 -9.36
CA LYS A 516 33.01 37.70 -9.69
C LYS A 516 34.08 36.75 -9.16
N SER A 517 33.95 36.24 -7.93
CA SER A 517 34.89 35.26 -7.36
C SER A 517 34.97 34.01 -8.22
N PHE A 518 33.82 33.39 -8.51
CA PHE A 518 33.72 32.16 -9.32
C PHE A 518 34.29 32.34 -10.74
N VAL A 519 33.98 33.47 -11.39
CA VAL A 519 34.52 33.81 -12.72
C VAL A 519 36.04 33.94 -12.71
N ASN A 520 36.60 34.58 -11.68
CA ASN A 520 38.05 34.73 -11.50
C ASN A 520 38.73 33.38 -11.17
N GLU A 521 38.11 32.56 -10.32
CA GLU A 521 38.59 31.21 -9.95
C GLU A 521 38.68 30.27 -11.17
N ILE A 522 37.76 30.40 -12.12
CA ILE A 522 37.74 29.60 -13.37
C ILE A 522 38.60 30.24 -14.48
N GLY A 523 38.92 31.53 -14.38
CA GLY A 523 39.74 32.26 -15.35
C GLY A 523 39.01 32.63 -16.65
N LEU A 524 37.73 33.02 -16.56
CA LEU A 524 36.97 33.48 -17.73
C LEU A 524 37.33 34.91 -18.14
N VAL A 525 37.08 35.25 -19.41
CA VAL A 525 37.45 36.56 -20.00
C VAL A 525 36.40 37.64 -19.73
N GLU A 526 35.12 37.29 -19.62
CA GLU A 526 34.04 38.24 -19.31
C GLU A 526 33.75 38.25 -17.80
N CYS A 527 34.41 39.16 -17.06
CA CYS A 527 34.29 39.26 -15.60
C CYS A 527 33.21 40.22 -15.09
N GLU A 528 32.51 40.95 -15.97
CA GLU A 528 31.53 41.98 -15.62
C GLU A 528 30.40 42.07 -16.67
N LEU A 529 29.28 42.71 -16.30
CA LEU A 529 28.19 42.99 -17.25
C LEU A 529 28.61 44.05 -18.29
N PRO A 530 28.30 43.88 -19.58
CA PRO A 530 28.72 44.79 -20.64
C PRO A 530 27.99 46.15 -20.58
N ASN A 531 28.73 47.24 -20.72
CA ASN A 531 28.19 48.61 -20.78
C ASN A 531 27.39 48.85 -22.07
N ILE A 532 26.09 49.15 -21.94
CA ILE A 532 25.24 49.49 -23.08
C ILE A 532 25.47 50.95 -23.49
N ARG A 533 25.90 51.16 -24.74
CA ARG A 533 26.15 52.50 -25.29
C ARG A 533 24.83 53.18 -25.69
N SER A 534 24.42 54.22 -24.96
CA SER A 534 23.18 54.95 -25.27
C SER A 534 23.26 55.72 -26.60
N ARG A 535 22.32 55.46 -27.50
CA ARG A 535 22.10 56.24 -28.73
C ARG A 535 21.10 57.37 -28.44
N ARG A 536 21.59 58.58 -28.20
CA ARG A 536 20.73 59.77 -28.06
C ARG A 536 20.28 60.24 -29.45
N ARG A 537 18.97 60.17 -29.73
CA ARG A 537 18.35 60.86 -30.88
C ARG A 537 18.25 62.36 -30.57
N LYS A 538 18.45 63.22 -31.58
CA LYS A 538 18.25 64.66 -31.44
C LYS A 538 16.74 64.94 -31.47
N LEU A 539 16.20 65.51 -30.38
CA LEU A 539 14.78 65.88 -30.26
C LEU A 539 14.44 67.08 -31.15
N LEU A 540 13.25 67.05 -31.74
CA LEU A 540 12.65 68.18 -32.45
C LEU A 540 11.67 68.96 -31.56
N PRO A 541 11.40 70.25 -31.84
CA PRO A 541 10.44 71.03 -31.04
C PRO A 541 9.04 70.38 -31.04
N GLY A 542 8.50 70.11 -29.85
CA GLY A 542 7.20 69.48 -29.65
C GLY A 542 7.23 67.95 -29.44
N GLU A 543 8.38 67.28 -29.57
CA GLU A 543 8.51 65.87 -29.16
C GLU A 543 8.56 65.74 -27.63
N VAL A 544 7.73 64.86 -27.06
CA VAL A 544 7.78 64.51 -25.63
C VAL A 544 8.93 63.54 -25.37
N VAL A 545 9.66 63.75 -24.28
CA VAL A 545 10.81 62.93 -23.86
C VAL A 545 10.33 61.55 -23.40
N SER A 546 10.95 60.48 -23.91
CA SER A 546 10.87 59.14 -23.32
C SER A 546 11.77 59.02 -22.11
N ASP A 547 11.36 58.26 -21.09
CA ASP A 547 12.11 58.05 -19.83
C ASP A 547 13.61 57.76 -20.03
N GLU A 548 14.44 58.24 -19.11
CA GLU A 548 15.89 58.07 -19.18
C GLU A 548 16.29 56.59 -19.07
N ILE A 549 17.02 56.09 -20.08
CA ILE A 549 17.52 54.72 -20.10
C ILE A 549 18.57 54.54 -19.01
N ILE A 550 18.40 53.51 -18.16
CA ILE A 550 19.36 53.14 -17.11
C ILE A 550 20.72 52.83 -17.75
N ILE A 551 21.75 53.59 -17.38
CA ILE A 551 23.08 53.52 -18.03
C ILE A 551 23.99 52.47 -17.37
N ASN A 552 23.85 52.23 -16.07
CA ASN A 552 24.67 51.26 -15.33
C ASN A 552 24.13 49.83 -15.51
N PRO A 553 24.90 48.88 -16.08
CA PRO A 553 24.45 47.50 -16.30
C PRO A 553 24.04 46.77 -15.02
N TYR A 554 24.63 47.09 -13.87
CA TYR A 554 24.27 46.47 -12.59
C TYR A 554 22.95 47.02 -12.03
N ASP A 555 22.66 48.31 -12.22
CA ASP A 555 21.34 48.88 -11.87
C ASP A 555 20.26 48.41 -12.85
N GLN A 556 20.61 48.21 -14.12
CA GLN A 556 19.71 47.60 -15.09
C GLN A 556 19.39 46.15 -14.70
N PHE A 557 20.39 45.31 -14.38
CA PHE A 557 20.16 43.95 -13.90
C PHE A 557 19.35 43.94 -12.60
N LYS A 558 19.63 44.84 -11.67
CA LYS A 558 18.87 45.01 -10.42
C LYS A 558 17.38 45.25 -10.66
N ILE A 559 17.06 46.19 -11.55
CA ILE A 559 15.69 46.64 -11.79
C ILE A 559 14.95 45.68 -12.73
N GLU A 560 15.53 45.31 -13.87
CA GLU A 560 14.86 44.51 -14.92
C GLU A 560 14.89 42.99 -14.68
N VAL A 561 15.82 42.51 -13.84
CA VAL A 561 15.99 41.07 -13.56
C VAL A 561 15.81 40.76 -12.08
N TYR A 562 16.70 41.24 -11.21
CA TYR A 562 16.75 40.80 -9.81
C TYR A 562 15.46 41.09 -9.04
N TYR A 563 15.00 42.34 -9.04
CA TYR A 563 13.74 42.71 -8.36
C TYR A 563 12.51 42.15 -9.08
N VAL A 564 12.45 42.18 -10.41
CA VAL A 564 11.33 41.58 -11.17
C VAL A 564 11.14 40.11 -10.84
N VAL A 565 12.23 39.34 -10.73
CA VAL A 565 12.18 37.92 -10.39
C VAL A 565 11.73 37.72 -8.95
N LEU A 566 12.35 38.39 -7.96
CA LEU A 566 11.97 38.24 -6.55
C LEU A 566 10.53 38.69 -6.27
N ASP A 567 10.11 39.81 -6.86
CA ASP A 567 8.75 40.32 -6.74
C ASP A 567 7.76 39.35 -7.38
N GLN A 568 8.05 38.83 -8.58
CA GLN A 568 7.18 37.85 -9.23
C GLN A 568 7.08 36.54 -8.43
N VAL A 569 8.16 35.98 -7.87
CA VAL A 569 8.06 34.78 -7.00
C VAL A 569 7.14 35.09 -5.83
N ASN A 570 7.41 36.18 -5.10
CA ASN A 570 6.71 36.49 -3.86
C ASN A 570 5.21 36.78 -4.12
N THR A 571 4.88 37.60 -5.11
CA THR A 571 3.49 37.85 -5.52
C THR A 571 2.79 36.57 -5.98
N SER A 572 3.48 35.68 -6.71
CA SER A 572 2.91 34.40 -7.16
C SER A 572 2.65 33.45 -5.99
N ILE A 573 3.56 33.37 -4.99
CA ILE A 573 3.32 32.58 -3.77
C ILE A 573 2.14 33.14 -2.98
N ILE A 574 2.09 34.46 -2.78
CA ILE A 574 1.03 35.10 -1.98
C ILE A 574 -0.34 34.85 -2.63
N SER A 575 -0.51 35.21 -3.89
CA SER A 575 -1.78 35.06 -4.63
C SER A 575 -2.22 33.60 -4.82
N ARG A 576 -1.33 32.70 -5.27
CA ARG A 576 -1.74 31.33 -5.59
C ARG A 576 -2.07 30.47 -4.36
N PHE A 577 -1.54 30.80 -3.18
CA PHE A 577 -1.87 30.13 -1.92
C PHE A 577 -2.99 30.83 -1.12
N GLU A 578 -3.59 31.92 -1.62
CA GLU A 578 -4.61 32.69 -0.90
C GLU A 578 -5.83 31.84 -0.47
N GLY A 579 -6.37 31.02 -1.39
CA GLY A 579 -7.48 30.12 -1.07
C GLY A 579 -7.15 29.09 0.03
N ALA A 580 -5.89 28.66 0.12
CA ALA A 580 -5.43 27.75 1.16
C ALA A 580 -5.25 28.46 2.52
N ARG A 581 -4.95 29.77 2.53
CA ARG A 581 -4.95 30.57 3.77
C ARG A 581 -6.36 30.78 4.33
N GLY A 582 -7.38 30.90 3.47
CA GLY A 582 -8.79 30.91 3.89
C GLY A 582 -9.27 29.58 4.48
N ILE A 583 -8.63 28.46 4.11
CA ILE A 583 -8.81 27.17 4.81
C ILE A 583 -8.07 27.19 6.15
N LEU A 584 -6.81 27.64 6.16
CA LEU A 584 -5.99 27.70 7.38
C LEU A 584 -6.63 28.53 8.50
N SER A 585 -7.31 29.64 8.19
CA SER A 585 -8.00 30.44 9.20
C SER A 585 -9.06 29.63 9.96
N ASN A 586 -9.83 28.81 9.23
CA ASN A 586 -10.88 27.96 9.80
C ASN A 586 -10.30 26.82 10.64
N LEU A 587 -9.17 26.25 10.20
CA LEU A 587 -8.45 25.19 10.91
C LEU A 587 -7.49 25.71 11.99
N SER A 588 -7.39 27.03 12.19
CA SER A 588 -6.35 27.62 13.04
C SER A 588 -6.44 27.19 14.51
N LEU A 589 -7.64 26.82 14.98
CA LEU A 589 -7.86 26.17 16.30
C LEU A 589 -6.95 24.95 16.51
N LEU A 590 -6.74 24.13 15.48
CA LEU A 590 -5.95 22.91 15.57
C LEU A 590 -4.43 23.17 15.54
N SER A 591 -4.00 24.44 15.48
CA SER A 591 -2.58 24.78 15.55
C SER A 591 -2.05 24.73 16.98
N PHE A 592 -0.85 24.17 17.12
CA PHE A 592 -0.12 24.09 18.39
C PHE A 592 0.01 25.43 19.12
N ASP A 593 0.25 26.52 18.38
CA ASP A 593 0.38 27.87 18.97
C ASP A 593 -0.95 28.36 19.56
N ARG A 594 -2.09 28.08 18.91
CA ARG A 594 -3.44 28.42 19.44
C ARG A 594 -3.81 27.57 20.65
N LEU A 595 -3.55 26.27 20.61
CA LEU A 595 -3.77 25.36 21.74
C LEU A 595 -2.95 25.80 22.96
N LYS A 596 -1.65 26.11 22.76
CA LYS A 596 -0.79 26.64 23.82
C LYS A 596 -1.33 27.95 24.40
N ALA A 597 -1.60 28.95 23.55
CA ALA A 597 -2.08 30.25 24.00
C ALA A 597 -3.41 30.17 24.76
N THR A 598 -4.30 29.25 24.38
CA THR A 598 -5.58 29.02 25.10
C THR A 598 -5.36 28.33 26.44
N GLY A 599 -4.42 27.38 26.51
CA GLY A 599 -4.00 26.77 27.77
C GLY A 599 -3.41 27.78 28.76
N GLU A 600 -2.76 28.82 28.24
CA GLU A 600 -2.22 29.97 28.98
C GLU A 600 -3.26 31.06 29.32
N GLY A 601 -4.52 30.89 28.89
CA GLY A 601 -5.65 31.77 29.25
C GLY A 601 -6.12 32.74 28.17
N THR A 602 -5.64 32.62 26.93
CA THR A 602 -6.11 33.45 25.80
C THR A 602 -7.52 33.05 25.37
N GLU A 603 -8.47 33.99 25.39
CA GLU A 603 -9.82 33.78 24.84
C GLU A 603 -9.79 33.69 23.29
N ILE A 604 -10.68 32.87 22.74
CA ILE A 604 -10.83 32.68 21.28
C ILE A 604 -12.22 33.18 20.86
N SER A 605 -12.30 33.93 19.76
CA SER A 605 -13.60 34.31 19.17
C SER A 605 -14.41 33.08 18.75
N ASP A 606 -15.70 33.10 19.06
CA ASP A 606 -16.71 32.12 18.65
C ASP A 606 -16.71 31.84 17.14
N ASP A 607 -16.37 32.84 16.31
CA ASP A 607 -16.32 32.72 14.84
C ASP A 607 -15.42 31.56 14.37
N ASN A 608 -14.32 31.31 15.09
CA ASN A 608 -13.38 30.23 14.75
C ASN A 608 -14.02 28.85 14.93
N PHE A 609 -14.89 28.69 15.93
CA PHE A 609 -15.63 27.45 16.16
C PHE A 609 -16.80 27.31 15.18
N ILE A 610 -17.50 28.42 14.88
CA ILE A 610 -18.59 28.45 13.89
C ILE A 610 -18.07 28.02 12.51
N ALA A 611 -16.86 28.43 12.12
CA ALA A 611 -16.25 28.04 10.86
C ALA A 611 -16.13 26.51 10.68
N LEU A 612 -15.87 25.76 11.75
CA LEU A 612 -15.79 24.28 11.72
C LEU A 612 -17.16 23.61 11.51
N LYS A 613 -18.27 24.26 11.88
CA LYS A 613 -19.62 23.70 11.65
C LYS A 613 -19.99 23.64 10.17
N ASN A 614 -19.39 24.51 9.34
CA ASN A 614 -19.51 24.44 7.89
C ASN A 614 -18.79 23.22 7.29
N TRP A 615 -17.88 22.60 8.04
CA TRP A 615 -17.12 21.41 7.63
C TRP A 615 -17.74 20.13 8.18
N ILE A 616 -18.17 20.18 9.45
CA ILE A 616 -18.80 19.06 10.17
C ILE A 616 -20.16 19.54 10.72
N PRO A 617 -21.26 19.42 9.95
CA PRO A 617 -22.57 19.96 10.35
C PRO A 617 -23.15 19.35 11.64
N SER A 618 -22.73 18.13 11.99
CA SER A 618 -23.15 17.40 13.20
C SER A 618 -22.49 17.86 14.49
N LEU A 619 -21.53 18.79 14.41
CA LEU A 619 -20.66 19.15 15.53
C LEU A 619 -21.36 20.08 16.54
N ASN A 620 -21.28 19.75 17.83
CA ASN A 620 -21.85 20.56 18.90
C ASN A 620 -20.83 21.63 19.34
N LEU A 621 -21.12 22.89 19.02
CA LEU A 621 -20.21 24.01 19.26
C LEU A 621 -19.94 24.28 20.75
N ASP A 622 -20.95 24.16 21.61
CA ASP A 622 -20.78 24.45 23.03
C ASP A 622 -19.95 23.37 23.73
N ASN A 623 -20.17 22.10 23.36
CA ASN A 623 -19.33 20.99 23.79
C ASN A 623 -17.91 21.13 23.24
N LEU A 624 -17.71 21.45 21.95
CA LEU A 624 -16.37 21.65 21.38
C LEU A 624 -15.60 22.78 22.09
N LYS A 625 -16.24 23.94 22.35
CA LYS A 625 -15.58 25.04 23.08
C LYS A 625 -15.10 24.59 24.46
N MET A 626 -15.94 23.84 25.18
CA MET A 626 -15.60 23.29 26.49
C MET A 626 -14.47 22.25 26.41
N GLU A 627 -14.61 21.26 25.54
CA GLU A 627 -13.63 20.20 25.28
C GLU A 627 -12.27 20.77 24.89
N TYR A 628 -12.23 21.67 23.90
CA TYR A 628 -11.04 22.36 23.45
C TYR A 628 -10.36 23.14 24.59
N SER A 629 -11.14 23.89 25.38
CA SER A 629 -10.61 24.68 26.51
C SER A 629 -10.04 23.82 27.64
N ILE A 630 -10.65 22.66 27.91
CA ILE A 630 -10.16 21.70 28.92
C ILE A 630 -8.92 20.99 28.41
N PHE A 631 -8.92 20.56 27.15
CA PHE A 631 -7.77 19.90 26.51
C PHE A 631 -6.57 20.83 26.45
N ALA A 632 -6.74 22.07 25.98
CA ALA A 632 -5.68 23.08 25.86
C ALA A 632 -4.89 23.30 27.18
N ARG A 633 -5.58 23.35 28.33
CA ARG A 633 -4.95 23.50 29.66
C ARG A 633 -4.09 22.31 30.08
N SER A 634 -4.38 21.13 29.54
CA SER A 634 -3.68 19.87 29.87
C SER A 634 -2.71 19.41 28.77
N PHE A 635 -2.86 19.94 27.55
CA PHE A 635 -2.19 19.52 26.33
C PHE A 635 -0.67 19.38 26.47
N ILE A 636 0.00 20.41 26.99
CA ILE A 636 1.46 20.41 27.17
C ILE A 636 1.91 19.29 28.12
N LYS A 637 1.15 19.04 29.20
CA LYS A 637 1.45 17.98 30.17
C LYS A 637 1.23 16.59 29.57
N LEU A 638 0.16 16.39 28.80
CA LEU A 638 -0.12 15.15 28.07
C LEU A 638 1.00 14.84 27.06
N TYR A 639 1.47 15.85 26.32
CA TYR A 639 2.57 15.70 25.37
C TYR A 639 3.88 15.26 26.02
N TYR A 640 4.30 15.91 27.11
CA TYR A 640 5.51 15.49 27.84
C TYR A 640 5.35 14.10 28.46
N GLY A 641 4.16 13.75 28.96
CA GLY A 641 3.84 12.41 29.42
C GLY A 641 4.03 11.35 28.33
N MET A 642 3.56 11.63 27.10
CA MET A 642 3.63 10.70 25.97
C MET A 642 5.07 10.42 25.55
N ASN A 643 5.91 11.46 25.51
CA ASN A 643 7.33 11.31 25.21
C ASN A 643 8.08 10.51 26.29
N LEU A 644 7.79 10.72 27.58
CA LEU A 644 8.38 9.92 28.65
C LEU A 644 7.97 8.44 28.56
N SER A 645 6.73 8.12 28.19
CA SER A 645 6.30 6.73 27.99
C SER A 645 6.96 6.09 26.76
N ASN A 646 7.09 6.81 25.64
CA ASN A 646 7.76 6.32 24.42
C ASN A 646 9.25 6.05 24.64
N ILE A 647 9.93 6.85 25.47
CA ILE A 647 11.34 6.61 25.84
C ILE A 647 11.46 5.34 26.70
N LYS A 648 10.50 5.09 27.61
CA LYS A 648 10.51 3.87 28.44
C LYS A 648 10.22 2.61 27.61
N SER A 649 9.23 2.63 26.71
CA SER A 649 8.92 1.48 25.85
C SER A 649 10.04 1.15 24.88
N ASN A 650 10.78 2.15 24.38
CA ASN A 650 11.94 1.90 23.51
C ASN A 650 13.12 1.28 24.27
N ASN A 651 13.31 1.59 25.56
CA ASN A 651 14.36 0.98 26.38
C ASN A 651 14.06 -0.50 26.74
N GLU A 652 12.80 -0.94 26.71
CA GLU A 652 12.43 -2.36 26.88
C GLU A 652 12.58 -3.19 25.60
N LEU A 653 12.83 -2.55 24.44
CA LEU A 653 13.04 -3.21 23.15
C LEU A 653 14.52 -3.29 22.70
N ILE A 654 15.47 -2.84 23.53
CA ILE A 654 16.92 -2.96 23.27
C ILE A 654 17.54 -4.00 24.22
N ILE A 655 17.03 -5.23 24.15
CA ILE A 655 17.74 -6.45 24.61
C ILE A 655 17.57 -7.53 23.53
N GLU A 656 18.16 -7.30 22.35
CA GLU A 656 18.67 -8.34 21.43
C GLU A 656 19.28 -7.71 20.16
N SER A 657 20.55 -7.29 20.24
CA SER A 657 21.58 -7.42 19.16
C SER A 657 22.79 -6.52 19.41
N GLU A 658 23.72 -6.98 20.25
CA GLU A 658 25.08 -6.45 20.18
C GLU A 658 25.78 -6.94 18.90
N ASN A 659 26.38 -6.00 18.16
CA ASN A 659 27.75 -6.04 17.59
C ASN A 659 27.86 -5.48 16.17
N LYS A 660 28.29 -4.21 16.06
CA LYS A 660 29.48 -3.81 15.25
C LYS A 660 29.83 -2.32 15.41
N THR A 661 30.70 -2.06 16.40
CA THR A 661 31.89 -1.19 16.36
C THR A 661 32.01 -0.07 15.30
N ASN A 662 32.27 1.14 15.83
CA ASN A 662 33.13 2.21 15.28
C ASN A 662 32.66 2.91 13.99
N SER A 663 32.85 4.22 13.75
CA SER A 663 33.25 5.37 14.58
C SER A 663 32.99 6.64 13.72
N ASP A 664 33.13 7.91 14.13
CA ASP A 664 33.78 8.53 15.29
C ASP A 664 32.90 9.64 15.95
N SER A 665 33.48 10.27 16.96
CA SER A 665 33.02 11.37 17.83
C SER A 665 32.86 12.75 17.17
N ASP A 666 31.89 13.52 17.65
CA ASP A 666 32.24 14.76 18.36
C ASP A 666 31.18 15.13 19.40
N SER A 667 31.60 15.29 20.65
CA SER A 667 30.72 15.64 21.78
C SER A 667 31.43 16.61 22.70
N SER A 668 30.84 17.78 22.93
CA SER A 668 30.88 18.39 24.26
C SER A 668 29.85 19.52 24.41
N ASN A 669 29.12 19.42 25.52
CA ASN A 669 28.67 20.52 26.38
C ASN A 669 27.80 21.62 25.76
N ASN A 670 26.49 21.49 25.99
CA ASN A 670 25.68 22.54 26.62
C ASN A 670 24.57 21.87 27.44
N LEU A 671 24.88 21.55 28.70
CA LEU A 671 23.89 21.61 29.77
C LEU A 671 23.68 23.10 30.11
N ASP A 672 22.54 23.41 30.73
CA ASP A 672 22.08 24.77 31.09
C ASP A 672 21.53 25.62 29.93
N ASN A 673 20.29 25.28 29.52
CA ASN A 673 19.25 26.23 29.10
C ASN A 673 17.89 25.48 29.03
N GLU A 674 17.13 25.48 30.14
CA GLU A 674 15.81 24.81 30.24
C GLU A 674 14.64 25.58 29.58
N GLU A 675 14.92 26.45 28.61
CA GLU A 675 13.94 26.86 27.58
C GLU A 675 14.22 26.13 26.27
N GLY A 676 14.27 24.80 26.34
CA GLY A 676 14.43 23.94 25.17
C GLY A 676 13.32 24.18 24.15
N ILE A 677 13.72 24.44 22.90
CA ILE A 677 12.82 24.75 21.78
C ILE A 677 11.76 23.65 21.64
N MET A 678 10.55 23.91 22.14
CA MET A 678 9.44 22.96 22.09
C MET A 678 9.06 22.76 20.62
N LYS A 679 9.39 21.59 20.06
CA LYS A 679 9.04 21.20 18.69
C LYS A 679 7.53 21.43 18.50
N LYS A 680 7.16 22.35 17.59
CA LYS A 680 5.75 22.60 17.27
C LYS A 680 5.12 21.32 16.75
N LEU A 681 4.00 20.93 17.36
CA LEU A 681 3.27 19.72 16.99
C LEU A 681 2.37 19.99 15.79
N SER A 682 2.33 19.03 14.88
CA SER A 682 1.34 18.93 13.81
C SER A 682 -0.05 18.59 14.36
N ALA A 683 -1.10 18.86 13.57
CA ALA A 683 -2.47 18.49 13.94
C ALA A 683 -2.62 16.96 14.07
N THR A 684 -1.85 16.20 13.26
CA THR A 684 -1.80 14.73 13.36
C THR A 684 -1.08 14.24 14.62
N GLU A 685 -0.01 14.91 15.09
CA GLU A 685 0.60 14.60 16.39
C GLU A 685 -0.35 14.93 17.56
N ILE A 686 -1.16 15.99 17.45
CA ILE A 686 -2.21 16.33 18.44
C ILE A 686 -3.29 15.24 18.48
N LEU A 687 -3.76 14.78 17.33
CA LEU A 687 -4.74 13.69 17.21
C LEU A 687 -4.22 12.36 17.79
N LYS A 688 -2.94 12.05 17.56
CA LYS A 688 -2.28 10.87 18.15
C LYS A 688 -2.27 10.91 19.69
N ILE A 689 -2.14 12.07 20.33
CA ILE A 689 -2.22 12.20 21.79
C ILE A 689 -3.63 11.83 22.29
N LEU A 690 -4.69 12.24 21.57
CA LEU A 690 -6.06 11.86 21.91
C LEU A 690 -6.27 10.34 21.78
N CYS A 691 -5.75 9.72 20.73
CA CYS A 691 -5.85 8.28 20.50
C CYS A 691 -5.03 7.46 21.51
N SER A 692 -3.76 7.82 21.74
CA SER A 692 -2.84 7.04 22.60
C SER A 692 -3.27 6.99 24.06
N TYR A 693 -3.96 8.03 24.54
CA TYR A 693 -4.52 8.07 25.89
C TYR A 693 -6.00 7.63 25.96
N ASN A 694 -6.57 7.17 24.84
CA ASN A 694 -8.00 6.83 24.72
C ASN A 694 -8.94 7.97 25.17
N LEU A 695 -8.53 9.22 24.92
CA LEU A 695 -9.27 10.43 25.28
C LEU A 695 -10.42 10.73 24.32
N VAL A 696 -10.50 10.02 23.19
CA VAL A 696 -11.59 10.09 22.20
C VAL A 696 -12.98 10.02 22.84
N VAL A 697 -13.14 9.17 23.87
CA VAL A 697 -14.42 9.03 24.60
C VAL A 697 -14.76 10.26 25.45
N ALA A 698 -13.75 10.99 25.92
CA ALA A 698 -13.91 12.17 26.78
C ALA A 698 -13.94 13.50 25.99
N PHE A 699 -13.40 13.52 24.77
CA PHE A 699 -13.34 14.68 23.88
C PHE A 699 -13.89 14.36 22.47
N PRO A 700 -15.15 13.89 22.33
CA PRO A 700 -15.71 13.37 21.08
C PRO A 700 -16.14 14.44 20.05
N ASN A 701 -16.05 15.73 20.36
CA ASN A 701 -16.24 16.82 19.38
C ASN A 701 -14.90 17.42 18.94
N LEU A 702 -13.85 17.29 19.76
CA LEU A 702 -12.47 17.70 19.45
C LEU A 702 -11.72 16.67 18.60
N PHE A 703 -12.05 15.39 18.76
CA PHE A 703 -11.64 14.28 17.89
C PHE A 703 -12.43 14.30 16.58
#